data_AF-A0A5J4UBY9-F1
#
_entry.id   AF-A0A5J4UBY9-F1
#
_cell.length_a   1.000
_cell.length_b   1.000
_cell.length_c   1.000
_cell.angle_alpha   90.00
_cell.angle_beta   90.00
_cell.angle_gamma   90.00
#
_symmetry.space_group_name_H-M   'P 1'
#
loop_
_entity.id
_entity.type
_entity.pdbx_description
1 polymer ?
#
loop_
_entity_poly.entity_id
_entity_poly.type
_entity_poly.pdbx_seq_one_letter_code
_entity_poly.pdbx_strand_id
1 'polypeptide(L)'
;MSGDDSKSVSSQGSTLTQGGREGQEQVPKFLEIFFAQMFPLYPQKKKSSSALQLILWTLFNIIFLTFCLFRIDLSTYKQTVLSKIINFVDFSSLGLILGQNLLFLVSVCVLIVFGTFIMQIITAIFYKELIASQPWVISLTRGLVNILLRVLFIPIISTAITSFDCYSEQYVSEAGEEITQSYWRADNSLICFSSIYQYISFALSLIILVFLFIYSAVVNLLIFNHNPKNGGLFSCPNGVFNLLQGIFVFGIVFSQRLLYGWQFWRGVVGVLVPGILIIMIVIQNPYYSFWSNYLAAIPWIIFGVMRLFLEIGYAIEEAIHSIVPQILFLIIGLIVTVIGVVLFYLLMRMFEGRKWLLTSQGLPLVDFEDIEALNDQSQDNSLQQSNKQPLQQKAKNQSRNCQSLPKLKDPLDIEIRLRFLQIKELRDRSYLNYANYIYTRVLKQHMKCAVLQFHYGAFLQYYCKNYMKTQSVYKLARQSNPSIPLRFILHCKTKEGGGNQNGQSGGSEIGSIAFTAKAQQAELLHEAAKSGMLEFFENLTSLRINFDLIYPQLKVIVESEAKSRKCYEELISMQSQNTMILRNYARLLLDIYKDEDTAEIILQRAEMIEDAQQEEPGLESRTDPADGQDQSNLNLVSSGGDQKKKTSKKNKKKKEQGTNVISELQGGNSGQDVALHRLIIILILISHTIAIMS
;
A
#
# COMPACT_ATOMS: atom_id res chain seq x y z
N MET A 1 -25.32 61.62 -5.97
CA MET A 1 -24.07 60.89 -6.28
C MET A 1 -23.77 60.05 -5.04
N SER A 2 -24.20 58.79 -4.94
CA SER A 2 -23.66 57.58 -5.62
C SER A 2 -22.18 57.39 -5.27
N GLY A 3 -21.72 56.33 -4.60
CA GLY A 3 -22.41 55.08 -4.27
C GLY A 3 -21.69 54.22 -3.23
N ASP A 4 -22.45 53.26 -2.72
CA ASP A 4 -22.05 52.11 -1.92
C ASP A 4 -21.16 51.15 -2.72
N ASP A 5 -20.24 50.47 -2.02
CA ASP A 5 -19.77 49.14 -2.43
C ASP A 5 -19.35 48.33 -1.18
N SER A 6 -20.35 47.69 -0.58
CA SER A 6 -20.18 46.56 0.34
C SER A 6 -20.06 45.26 -0.46
N LYS A 7 -18.88 44.64 -0.51
CA LYS A 7 -18.71 43.29 -1.06
C LYS A 7 -18.64 42.24 0.06
N SER A 8 -19.70 41.45 0.13
CA SER A 8 -19.86 40.23 0.93
C SER A 8 -19.02 39.08 0.38
N VAL A 9 -18.19 38.48 1.23
CA VAL A 9 -17.43 37.26 0.93
C VAL A 9 -18.25 36.05 1.36
N SER A 10 -19.18 35.64 0.49
CA SER A 10 -19.90 34.37 0.56
C SER A 10 -19.98 33.84 -0.87
N SER A 11 -19.67 32.55 -1.05
CA SER A 11 -19.50 31.81 -2.32
C SER A 11 -18.09 31.86 -2.97
N GLN A 12 -17.16 31.07 -2.41
CA GLN A 12 -16.04 30.51 -3.18
C GLN A 12 -15.93 29.00 -2.91
N GLY A 13 -17.02 28.29 -3.22
CA GLY A 13 -17.08 26.82 -3.21
C GLY A 13 -17.49 26.20 -4.55
N SER A 14 -17.83 27.01 -5.56
CA SER A 14 -18.45 26.52 -6.80
C SER A 14 -18.04 27.30 -8.06
N THR A 15 -16.94 28.04 -8.01
CA THR A 15 -16.30 28.64 -9.18
C THR A 15 -14.80 28.41 -9.09
N LEU A 16 -14.40 27.17 -9.37
CA LEU A 16 -13.02 26.84 -9.77
C LEU A 16 -13.04 26.19 -11.16
N THR A 17 -13.79 26.82 -12.06
CA THR A 17 -13.66 26.66 -13.50
C THR A 17 -13.45 28.05 -14.07
N GLN A 18 -12.44 28.17 -14.91
CA GLN A 18 -12.10 29.31 -15.76
C GLN A 18 -11.07 30.30 -15.17
N GLY A 19 -9.83 30.17 -15.68
CA GLY A 19 -8.84 31.26 -15.62
C GLY A 19 -7.37 30.85 -15.50
N GLY A 20 -7.07 29.60 -15.17
CA GLY A 20 -5.70 29.08 -15.19
C GLY A 20 -5.53 28.14 -16.36
N ARG A 21 -4.71 28.52 -17.35
CA ARG A 21 -4.21 27.64 -18.42
C ARG A 21 -4.01 26.22 -17.89
N GLU A 22 -4.51 25.23 -18.63
CA GLU A 22 -4.20 23.82 -18.46
C GLU A 22 -2.69 23.59 -18.64
N GLY A 23 -1.91 23.98 -17.64
CA GLY A 23 -0.66 23.33 -17.33
C GLY A 23 -1.02 22.05 -16.60
N GLN A 24 -1.52 21.05 -17.34
CA GLN A 24 -1.10 19.70 -16.98
C GLN A 24 0.43 19.78 -17.03
N GLU A 25 1.10 19.93 -15.88
CA GLU A 25 2.49 19.56 -15.78
C GLU A 25 2.50 18.06 -16.11
N GLN A 26 2.63 17.78 -17.41
CA GLN A 26 2.83 16.45 -17.92
C GLN A 26 4.03 15.93 -17.13
N VAL A 27 3.80 14.86 -16.38
CA VAL A 27 4.87 14.14 -15.71
C VAL A 27 5.97 13.96 -16.76
N PRO A 28 7.22 14.39 -16.50
CA PRO A 28 8.27 14.29 -17.50
C PRO A 28 8.31 12.88 -18.06
N LYS A 29 8.45 12.72 -19.38
CA LYS A 29 8.38 11.41 -20.05
C LYS A 29 9.28 10.36 -19.39
N PHE A 30 10.47 10.77 -18.94
CA PHE A 30 11.39 9.86 -18.23
C PHE A 30 10.78 9.33 -16.92
N LEU A 31 10.06 10.17 -16.18
CA LEU A 31 9.44 9.80 -14.91
C LEU A 31 8.24 8.90 -15.12
N GLU A 32 7.52 9.07 -16.24
CA GLU A 32 6.45 8.16 -16.65
C GLU A 32 6.97 6.76 -17.00
N ILE A 33 8.06 6.67 -17.76
CA ILE A 33 8.75 5.40 -18.05
C ILE A 33 9.20 4.72 -16.75
N PHE A 34 9.82 5.49 -15.86
CA PHE A 34 10.25 5.01 -14.55
C PHE A 34 9.08 4.51 -13.69
N PHE A 35 7.95 5.24 -13.66
CA PHE A 35 6.76 4.81 -12.95
C PHE A 35 6.16 3.55 -13.57
N ALA A 36 6.15 3.41 -14.90
CA ALA A 36 5.73 2.19 -15.56
C ALA A 36 6.62 1.00 -15.20
N GLN A 37 7.93 1.18 -15.07
CA GLN A 37 8.87 0.15 -14.65
C GLN A 37 8.68 -0.31 -13.19
N MET A 38 8.31 0.59 -12.29
CA MET A 38 8.10 0.30 -10.86
C MET A 38 6.67 -0.18 -10.56
N PHE A 39 5.71 0.12 -11.43
CA PHE A 39 4.30 -0.21 -11.24
C PHE A 39 4.02 -1.71 -10.97
N PRO A 40 4.68 -2.69 -11.63
CA PRO A 40 4.45 -4.10 -11.33
C PRO A 40 4.76 -4.48 -9.89
N LEU A 41 5.70 -3.78 -9.24
CA LEU A 41 6.05 -4.03 -7.84
C LEU A 41 5.01 -3.45 -6.86
N TYR A 42 4.17 -2.51 -7.31
CA TYR A 42 3.15 -1.88 -6.47
C TYR A 42 2.13 -2.92 -5.98
N PRO A 43 1.87 -3.03 -4.66
CA PRO A 43 1.01 -4.07 -4.11
C PRO A 43 -0.47 -3.81 -4.45
N GLN A 44 -1.05 -4.65 -5.30
CA GLN A 44 -2.45 -4.54 -5.74
C GLN A 44 -3.45 -5.31 -4.88
N LYS A 45 -2.99 -6.20 -4.00
CA LYS A 45 -3.88 -7.07 -3.25
C LYS A 45 -4.54 -6.31 -2.10
N LYS A 46 -5.88 -6.32 -2.07
CA LYS A 46 -6.69 -5.83 -0.94
C LYS A 46 -6.42 -6.54 0.39
N LYS A 47 -5.76 -7.71 0.38
CA LYS A 47 -5.27 -8.45 1.55
C LYS A 47 -3.88 -9.01 1.23
N SER A 48 -2.84 -8.49 1.87
CA SER A 48 -1.51 -9.12 1.84
C SER A 48 -1.50 -10.33 2.77
N SER A 49 -0.69 -11.35 2.44
CA SER A 49 -0.50 -12.50 3.33
C SER A 49 0.41 -12.09 4.50
N SER A 50 -0.19 -11.84 5.66
CA SER A 50 0.54 -11.47 6.89
C SER A 50 1.62 -12.51 7.25
N ALA A 51 1.38 -13.79 6.95
CA ALA A 51 2.34 -14.87 7.19
C ALA A 51 3.67 -14.67 6.45
N LEU A 52 3.64 -14.33 5.15
CA LEU A 52 4.87 -14.13 4.37
C LEU A 52 5.66 -12.92 4.88
N GLN A 53 4.97 -11.84 5.26
CA GLN A 53 5.63 -10.67 5.84
C GLN A 53 6.34 -11.01 7.16
N LEU A 54 5.73 -11.85 7.98
CA LEU A 54 6.29 -12.27 9.26
C LEU A 54 7.46 -13.26 9.09
N ILE A 55 7.38 -14.17 8.12
CA ILE A 55 8.49 -15.05 7.75
C ILE A 55 9.70 -14.23 7.29
N LEU A 56 9.50 -13.29 6.35
CA LEU A 56 10.58 -12.42 5.88
C LEU A 56 11.16 -11.56 7.00
N TRP A 57 10.31 -11.04 7.89
CA TRP A 57 10.77 -10.32 9.08
C TRP A 57 11.61 -11.23 9.99
N THR A 58 11.19 -12.47 10.24
CA THR A 58 11.94 -13.41 11.08
C THR A 58 13.30 -13.75 10.47
N LEU A 59 13.35 -14.02 9.16
CA LEU A 59 14.60 -14.28 8.45
C LEU A 59 15.55 -13.08 8.52
N PHE A 60 15.03 -11.86 8.33
CA PHE A 60 15.82 -10.65 8.51
C PHE A 60 16.37 -10.53 9.94
N ASN A 61 15.57 -10.80 10.97
CA ASN A 61 16.02 -10.76 12.36
C ASN A 61 17.14 -11.77 12.62
N ILE A 62 17.03 -13.00 12.10
CA ILE A 62 18.06 -14.03 12.26
C ILE A 62 19.36 -13.55 11.62
N ILE A 63 19.32 -13.12 10.36
CA ILE A 63 20.52 -12.64 9.64
C ILE A 63 21.14 -11.42 10.34
N PHE A 64 20.32 -10.49 10.81
CA PHE A 64 20.78 -9.28 11.48
C PHE A 64 21.38 -9.58 12.87
N LEU A 65 20.80 -10.55 13.60
CA LEU A 65 21.34 -11.04 14.87
C LEU A 65 22.68 -11.74 14.67
N THR A 66 22.80 -12.64 13.70
CA THR A 66 24.08 -13.30 13.41
C THR A 66 25.13 -12.27 13.01
N PHE A 67 24.76 -11.28 12.21
CA PHE A 67 25.67 -10.18 11.85
C PHE A 67 26.16 -9.37 13.07
N CYS A 68 25.34 -9.23 14.12
CA CYS A 68 25.74 -8.56 15.36
C CYS A 68 26.98 -9.20 16.01
N LEU A 69 27.12 -10.52 15.87
CA LEU A 69 28.21 -11.32 16.43
C LEU A 69 29.47 -11.33 15.53
N PHE A 70 29.46 -10.59 14.42
CA PHE A 70 30.63 -10.44 13.57
C PHE A 70 31.81 -9.80 14.31
N ARG A 71 32.92 -10.54 14.33
CA ARG A 71 34.19 -10.12 14.89
C ARG A 71 35.37 -10.65 14.08
N ILE A 72 36.36 -9.76 13.95
CA ILE A 72 37.71 -10.06 13.49
C ILE A 72 38.63 -9.79 14.68
N ASP A 73 39.50 -10.75 14.97
CA ASP A 73 40.55 -10.60 15.96
C ASP A 73 41.69 -9.76 15.38
N LEU A 74 42.13 -8.74 16.11
CA LEU A 74 43.19 -7.82 15.69
C LEU A 74 44.56 -8.46 15.72
N SER A 75 44.77 -9.45 16.59
CA SER A 75 46.06 -10.13 16.73
C SER A 75 46.31 -11.13 15.61
N THR A 76 45.28 -11.89 15.22
CA THR A 76 45.38 -12.94 14.21
C THR A 76 44.86 -12.54 12.84
N TYR A 77 44.18 -11.39 12.74
CA TYR A 77 43.44 -10.90 11.57
C TYR A 77 42.37 -11.86 11.02
N LYS A 78 42.06 -12.92 11.79
CA LYS A 78 41.10 -13.97 11.45
C LYS A 78 39.79 -13.77 12.22
N GLN A 79 38.73 -14.37 11.72
CA GLN A 79 37.48 -14.45 12.46
C GLN A 79 37.66 -15.35 13.68
N THR A 80 37.04 -14.97 14.80
CA THR A 80 36.95 -15.83 15.98
C THR A 80 36.14 -17.08 15.65
N VAL A 81 36.40 -18.19 16.35
CA VAL A 81 35.71 -19.48 16.09
C VAL A 81 34.18 -19.33 16.18
N LEU A 82 33.71 -18.62 17.22
CA LEU A 82 32.29 -18.33 17.42
C LEU A 82 31.71 -17.52 16.24
N SER A 83 32.38 -16.42 15.86
CA SER A 83 31.95 -15.60 14.73
C SER A 83 31.96 -16.41 13.43
N LYS A 84 32.94 -17.28 13.21
CA LYS A 84 33.06 -18.10 12.00
C LYS A 84 31.90 -19.08 11.83
N ILE A 85 31.42 -19.69 12.92
CA ILE A 85 30.31 -20.66 12.88
C ILE A 85 28.98 -19.93 12.68
N ILE A 86 28.71 -18.90 13.48
CA ILE A 86 27.42 -18.20 13.46
C ILE A 86 27.24 -17.42 12.16
N ASN A 87 28.31 -16.81 11.66
CA ASN A 87 28.27 -15.97 10.47
C ASN A 87 28.41 -16.78 9.17
N PHE A 88 28.20 -18.08 9.26
CA PHE A 88 27.85 -18.87 8.09
C PHE A 88 26.41 -18.56 7.64
N VAL A 89 25.52 -18.19 8.56
CA VAL A 89 24.08 -17.93 8.29
C VAL A 89 23.87 -16.67 7.46
N ASP A 90 24.64 -15.60 7.70
CA ASP A 90 24.60 -14.33 6.95
C ASP A 90 25.58 -14.31 5.76
N PHE A 91 26.23 -15.44 5.47
CA PHE A 91 27.26 -15.66 4.45
C PHE A 91 28.54 -14.85 4.65
N SER A 92 28.68 -14.15 5.77
CA SER A 92 29.86 -13.32 6.04
C SER A 92 31.13 -14.14 6.15
N SER A 93 31.05 -15.36 6.70
CA SER A 93 32.19 -16.29 6.81
C SER A 93 32.42 -17.09 5.54
N LEU A 94 31.38 -17.35 4.74
CA LEU A 94 31.51 -18.06 3.47
C LEU A 94 32.44 -17.31 2.51
N GLY A 95 32.31 -15.98 2.44
CA GLY A 95 33.19 -15.15 1.62
C GLY A 95 34.66 -15.24 2.01
N LEU A 96 34.96 -15.36 3.30
CA LEU A 96 36.35 -15.48 3.78
C LEU A 96 36.92 -16.90 3.61
N ILE A 97 36.07 -17.94 3.67
CA ILE A 97 36.51 -19.33 3.50
C ILE A 97 36.89 -19.62 2.04
N LEU A 98 36.20 -18.99 1.09
CA LEU A 98 36.40 -19.27 -0.34
C LEU A 98 37.73 -18.74 -0.91
N GLY A 99 38.36 -17.76 -0.26
CA GLY A 99 39.62 -17.16 -0.73
C GLY A 99 39.57 -16.75 -2.20
N GLN A 100 40.48 -17.30 -3.01
CA GLN A 100 40.55 -17.04 -4.46
C GLN A 100 39.24 -17.35 -5.21
N ASN A 101 38.45 -18.31 -4.72
CA ASN A 101 37.17 -18.68 -5.32
C ASN A 101 36.04 -17.68 -5.00
N LEU A 102 36.30 -16.62 -4.23
CA LEU A 102 35.31 -15.57 -3.93
C LEU A 102 34.73 -14.92 -5.19
N LEU A 103 35.52 -14.82 -6.27
CA LEU A 103 35.06 -14.28 -7.55
C LEU A 103 33.81 -15.01 -8.07
N PHE A 104 33.72 -16.33 -7.90
CA PHE A 104 32.55 -17.10 -8.31
C PHE A 104 31.32 -16.74 -7.48
N LEU A 105 31.48 -16.57 -6.17
CA LEU A 105 30.39 -16.16 -5.29
C LEU A 105 29.89 -14.75 -5.64
N VAL A 106 30.79 -13.79 -5.85
CA VAL A 106 30.43 -12.43 -6.31
C VAL A 106 29.69 -12.49 -7.65
N SER A 107 30.16 -13.34 -8.58
CA SER A 107 29.51 -13.51 -9.88
C SER A 107 28.09 -14.08 -9.75
N VAL A 108 27.86 -15.03 -8.83
CA VAL A 108 26.52 -15.54 -8.50
C VAL A 108 25.64 -14.43 -7.89
N CYS A 109 26.18 -13.61 -6.98
CA CYS A 109 25.45 -12.47 -6.43
C CYS A 109 25.03 -11.47 -7.52
N VAL A 110 25.93 -11.16 -8.47
CA VAL A 110 25.65 -10.32 -9.64
C VAL A 110 24.52 -10.93 -10.47
N LEU A 111 24.57 -12.23 -10.77
CA LEU A 111 23.53 -12.92 -11.53
C LEU A 111 22.16 -12.85 -10.82
N ILE A 112 22.12 -13.02 -9.50
CA ILE A 112 20.88 -12.91 -8.71
C ILE A 112 20.33 -11.48 -8.76
N VAL A 113 21.17 -10.47 -8.51
CA VAL A 113 20.73 -9.05 -8.48
C VAL A 113 20.26 -8.58 -9.85
N PHE A 114 21.06 -8.79 -10.90
CA PHE A 114 20.68 -8.36 -12.24
C PHE A 114 19.59 -9.25 -12.84
N GLY A 115 19.57 -10.55 -12.54
CA GLY A 115 18.51 -11.45 -12.98
C GLY A 115 17.14 -11.06 -12.41
N THR A 116 17.06 -10.73 -11.12
CA THR A 116 15.82 -10.22 -10.51
C THR A 116 15.39 -8.87 -11.09
N PHE A 117 16.34 -7.98 -11.38
CA PHE A 117 16.06 -6.70 -12.03
C PHE A 117 15.59 -6.86 -13.49
N ILE A 118 16.21 -7.73 -14.27
CA ILE A 118 15.78 -8.07 -15.64
C ILE A 118 14.37 -8.66 -15.61
N MET A 119 14.09 -9.60 -14.69
CA MET A 119 12.75 -10.14 -14.49
C MET A 119 11.73 -9.04 -14.15
N GLN A 120 12.10 -8.04 -13.36
CA GLN A 120 11.25 -6.87 -13.11
C GLN A 120 10.98 -6.09 -14.40
N ILE A 121 12.01 -5.82 -15.21
CA ILE A 121 11.85 -5.09 -16.49
C ILE A 121 10.93 -5.86 -17.43
N ILE A 122 11.15 -7.17 -17.60
CA ILE A 122 10.30 -8.03 -18.43
C ILE A 122 8.86 -7.99 -17.92
N THR A 123 8.66 -8.11 -16.60
CA THR A 123 7.33 -8.02 -15.98
C THR A 123 6.68 -6.65 -16.21
N ALA A 124 7.46 -5.57 -16.29
CA ALA A 124 6.96 -4.23 -16.58
C ALA A 124 6.56 -4.05 -18.04
N ILE A 125 7.34 -4.58 -18.98
CA ILE A 125 7.05 -4.52 -20.42
C ILE A 125 5.79 -5.31 -20.74
N PHE A 126 5.71 -6.57 -20.29
CA PHE A 126 4.58 -7.46 -20.55
C PHE A 126 3.49 -7.37 -19.50
N TYR A 127 3.44 -6.29 -18.73
CA TYR A 127 2.56 -6.18 -17.57
C TYR A 127 1.07 -6.40 -17.92
N LYS A 128 0.62 -5.85 -19.06
CA LYS A 128 -0.78 -5.96 -19.53
C LYS A 128 -1.15 -7.39 -19.92
N GLU A 129 -0.24 -8.10 -20.57
CA GLU A 129 -0.44 -9.48 -20.99
C GLU A 129 -0.36 -10.44 -19.81
N LEU A 130 0.59 -10.20 -18.90
CA LEU A 130 0.81 -11.03 -17.71
C LEU A 130 -0.34 -10.94 -16.71
N ILE A 131 -1.00 -9.78 -16.56
CA ILE A 131 -2.14 -9.69 -15.65
C ILE A 131 -3.35 -10.49 -16.13
N ALA A 132 -3.54 -10.60 -17.45
CA ALA A 132 -4.61 -11.37 -18.06
C ALA A 132 -4.30 -12.87 -18.12
N SER A 133 -3.07 -13.22 -18.50
CA SER A 133 -2.67 -14.61 -18.74
C SER A 133 -2.13 -15.31 -17.49
N GLN A 134 -1.24 -14.67 -16.73
CA GLN A 134 -0.41 -15.30 -15.70
C GLN A 134 -0.10 -14.36 -14.51
N PRO A 135 -1.09 -14.03 -13.67
CA PRO A 135 -0.91 -13.10 -12.53
C PRO A 135 0.07 -13.60 -11.46
N TRP A 136 0.36 -14.91 -11.45
CA TRP A 136 1.33 -15.52 -10.54
C TRP A 136 2.76 -15.01 -10.79
N VAL A 137 3.13 -14.68 -12.02
CA VAL A 137 4.46 -14.15 -12.38
C VAL A 137 4.71 -12.82 -11.69
N ILE A 138 3.72 -11.92 -11.66
CA ILE A 138 3.81 -10.64 -10.96
C ILE A 138 4.01 -10.87 -9.45
N SER A 139 3.29 -11.85 -8.89
CA SER A 139 3.45 -12.21 -7.48
C SER A 139 4.84 -12.79 -7.18
N LEU A 140 5.39 -13.58 -8.09
CA LEU A 140 6.74 -14.14 -7.99
C LEU A 140 7.80 -13.03 -8.05
N THR A 141 7.73 -12.12 -9.03
CA THR A 141 8.64 -10.98 -9.16
C THR A 141 8.63 -10.11 -7.89
N ARG A 142 7.44 -9.80 -7.36
CA ARG A 142 7.30 -9.09 -6.07
C ARG A 142 7.94 -9.87 -4.92
N GLY A 143 7.77 -11.19 -4.89
CA GLY A 143 8.38 -12.07 -3.87
C GLY A 143 9.91 -12.03 -3.94
N LEU A 144 10.47 -12.20 -5.14
CA LEU A 144 11.92 -12.19 -5.37
C LEU A 144 12.57 -10.86 -4.99
N VAL A 145 11.98 -9.73 -5.38
CA VAL A 145 12.49 -8.40 -4.99
C VAL A 145 12.44 -8.22 -3.46
N ASN A 146 11.37 -8.67 -2.79
CA ASN A 146 11.30 -8.61 -1.33
C ASN A 146 12.34 -9.50 -0.66
N ILE A 147 12.58 -10.72 -1.16
CA ILE A 147 13.63 -11.62 -0.65
C ILE A 147 15.00 -10.97 -0.85
N LEU A 148 15.25 -10.40 -2.04
CA LEU A 148 16.52 -9.74 -2.36
C LEU A 148 16.81 -8.60 -1.37
N LEU A 149 15.85 -7.69 -1.17
CA LEU A 149 16.06 -6.48 -0.38
C LEU A 149 15.95 -6.69 1.14
N ARG A 150 15.19 -7.68 1.60
CA ARG A 150 14.99 -7.92 3.06
C ARG A 150 15.87 -9.03 3.62
N VAL A 151 16.22 -10.04 2.83
CA VAL A 151 16.94 -11.23 3.31
C VAL A 151 18.35 -11.25 2.73
N LEU A 152 18.50 -11.13 1.41
CA LEU A 152 19.81 -11.25 0.75
C LEU A 152 20.65 -9.96 0.76
N PHE A 153 20.07 -8.83 1.17
CA PHE A 153 20.75 -7.53 1.15
C PHE A 153 22.03 -7.52 1.99
N ILE A 154 21.97 -7.98 3.25
CA ILE A 154 23.14 -8.06 4.14
C ILE A 154 24.18 -9.05 3.59
N PRO A 155 23.82 -10.32 3.25
CA PRO A 155 24.76 -11.27 2.65
C PRO A 155 25.48 -10.75 1.39
N ILE A 156 24.75 -10.12 0.46
CA ILE A 156 25.32 -9.64 -0.80
C ILE A 156 26.29 -8.48 -0.55
N ILE A 157 25.92 -7.51 0.29
CA ILE A 157 26.80 -6.38 0.65
C ILE A 157 28.05 -6.90 1.35
N SER A 158 27.88 -7.80 2.32
CA SER A 158 28.96 -8.43 3.08
C SER A 158 29.94 -9.17 2.16
N THR A 159 29.42 -9.95 1.20
CA THR A 159 30.20 -10.65 0.18
C THR A 159 30.95 -9.67 -0.73
N ALA A 160 30.28 -8.62 -1.18
CA ALA A 160 30.89 -7.61 -2.05
C ALA A 160 32.01 -6.85 -1.33
N ILE A 161 31.86 -6.50 -0.04
CA ILE A 161 32.93 -5.86 0.74
C ILE A 161 34.13 -6.80 0.91
N THR A 162 33.88 -8.09 1.13
CA THR A 162 34.94 -9.09 1.32
C THR A 162 35.89 -9.20 0.11
N SER A 163 35.44 -8.82 -1.10
CA SER A 163 36.30 -8.87 -2.28
C SER A 163 37.41 -7.83 -2.31
N PHE A 164 37.32 -6.80 -1.48
CA PHE A 164 38.33 -5.74 -1.38
C PHE A 164 38.74 -5.41 0.05
N ASP A 165 38.35 -6.25 1.01
CA ASP A 165 38.76 -6.15 2.40
C ASP A 165 40.24 -6.58 2.54
N CYS A 166 41.12 -5.60 2.75
CA CYS A 166 42.55 -5.81 2.92
C CYS A 166 43.02 -5.28 4.28
N TYR A 167 44.07 -5.89 4.82
CA TYR A 167 44.72 -5.46 6.05
C TYR A 167 46.22 -5.34 5.83
N SER A 168 46.88 -4.43 6.57
CA SER A 168 48.32 -4.21 6.50
C SER A 168 49.02 -4.83 7.69
N GLU A 169 50.12 -5.52 7.45
CA GLU A 169 51.04 -6.04 8.46
C GLU A 169 52.40 -5.34 8.30
N GLN A 170 53.04 -5.03 9.42
CA GLN A 170 54.34 -4.36 9.46
C GLN A 170 55.42 -5.39 9.80
N TYR A 171 56.46 -5.47 8.97
CA TYR A 171 57.62 -6.32 9.20
C TYR A 171 58.87 -5.48 9.32
N VAL A 172 59.77 -5.83 10.23
CA VAL A 172 61.11 -5.25 10.29
C VAL A 172 62.01 -6.09 9.40
N SER A 173 62.51 -5.49 8.32
CA SER A 173 63.51 -6.10 7.44
C SER A 173 64.79 -6.42 8.21
N GLU A 174 65.61 -7.36 7.71
CA GLU A 174 66.95 -7.65 8.26
C GLU A 174 67.85 -6.40 8.31
N ALA A 175 67.55 -5.38 7.48
CA ALA A 175 68.21 -4.08 7.47
C ALA A 175 67.69 -3.09 8.53
N GLY A 176 66.70 -3.46 9.35
CA GLY A 176 66.05 -2.58 10.32
C GLY A 176 65.00 -1.63 9.73
N GLU A 177 64.67 -1.76 8.44
CA GLU A 177 63.63 -0.96 7.79
C GLU A 177 62.23 -1.53 8.03
N GLU A 178 61.28 -0.69 8.41
CA GLU A 178 59.87 -1.06 8.56
C GLU A 178 59.19 -1.13 7.18
N ILE A 179 58.84 -2.34 6.74
CA ILE A 179 58.12 -2.58 5.49
C ILE A 179 56.67 -2.91 5.81
N THR A 180 55.75 -2.09 5.30
CA THR A 180 54.30 -2.34 5.40
C THR A 180 53.82 -3.08 4.15
N GLN A 181 53.33 -4.31 4.29
CA GLN A 181 52.68 -5.04 3.19
C GLN A 181 51.19 -5.23 3.49
N SER A 182 50.36 -5.16 2.44
CA SER A 182 48.92 -5.35 2.56
C SER A 182 48.48 -6.69 1.98
N TYR A 183 47.74 -7.45 2.78
CA TYR A 183 47.23 -8.76 2.42
C TYR A 183 45.73 -8.71 2.23
N TRP A 184 45.24 -9.51 1.29
CA TRP A 184 43.82 -9.67 1.08
C TRP A 184 43.24 -10.60 2.16
N ARG A 185 42.21 -10.16 2.89
CA ARG A 185 41.70 -10.92 4.05
C ARG A 185 41.08 -12.27 3.67
N ALA A 186 40.53 -12.40 2.47
CA ALA A 186 40.00 -13.67 2.01
C ALA A 186 41.11 -14.70 1.76
N ASP A 187 42.31 -14.25 1.40
CA ASP A 187 43.48 -15.10 1.15
C ASP A 187 44.78 -14.39 1.54
N ASN A 188 45.26 -14.70 2.75
CA ASN A 188 46.48 -14.11 3.32
C ASN A 188 47.75 -14.44 2.52
N SER A 189 47.70 -15.36 1.54
CA SER A 189 48.85 -15.64 0.67
C SER A 189 49.02 -14.62 -0.45
N LEU A 190 48.01 -13.79 -0.70
CA LEU A 190 47.99 -12.83 -1.80
C LEU A 190 48.14 -11.40 -1.28
N ILE A 191 49.07 -10.67 -1.90
CA ILE A 191 49.19 -9.22 -1.74
C ILE A 191 47.94 -8.57 -2.32
N CYS A 192 47.38 -7.62 -1.57
CA CYS A 192 46.20 -6.89 -1.97
C CYS A 192 46.41 -6.19 -3.33
N PHE A 193 45.46 -6.35 -4.25
CA PHE A 193 45.50 -5.85 -5.63
C PHE A 193 46.69 -6.34 -6.46
N SER A 194 47.22 -7.53 -6.16
CA SER A 194 48.27 -8.15 -6.99
C SER A 194 47.70 -9.02 -8.12
N SER A 195 46.55 -9.66 -7.89
CA SER A 195 45.95 -10.61 -8.85
C SER A 195 44.87 -9.96 -9.74
N ILE A 196 44.86 -10.31 -11.03
CA ILE A 196 43.83 -9.90 -12.00
C ILE A 196 42.41 -10.28 -11.51
N TYR A 197 42.27 -11.43 -10.86
CA TYR A 197 41.00 -11.89 -10.32
C TYR A 197 40.44 -10.94 -9.25
N GLN A 198 41.32 -10.34 -8.44
CA GLN A 198 40.91 -9.39 -7.41
C GLN A 198 40.45 -8.07 -8.01
N TYR A 199 41.10 -7.57 -9.06
CA TYR A 199 40.65 -6.37 -9.78
C TYR A 199 39.26 -6.55 -10.39
N ILE A 200 39.03 -7.69 -11.06
CA ILE A 200 37.72 -8.01 -11.64
C ILE A 200 36.67 -8.14 -10.53
N SER A 201 36.98 -8.86 -9.44
CA SER A 201 36.05 -9.02 -8.32
C SER A 201 35.72 -7.68 -7.65
N PHE A 202 36.72 -6.82 -7.45
CA PHE A 202 36.53 -5.46 -6.93
C PHE A 202 35.61 -4.61 -7.82
N ALA A 203 35.85 -4.60 -9.13
CA ALA A 203 35.02 -3.84 -10.07
C ALA A 203 33.56 -4.32 -10.06
N LEU A 204 33.33 -5.64 -10.07
CA LEU A 204 31.99 -6.22 -9.97
C LEU A 204 31.33 -5.90 -8.63
N SER A 205 32.06 -6.00 -7.53
CA SER A 205 31.59 -5.65 -6.18
C SER A 205 31.22 -4.17 -6.03
N LEU A 206 31.96 -3.26 -6.67
CA LEU A 206 31.62 -1.84 -6.66
C LEU A 206 30.31 -1.58 -7.42
N ILE A 207 30.16 -2.18 -8.61
CA ILE A 207 28.96 -2.04 -9.45
C ILE A 207 27.73 -2.57 -8.69
N ILE A 208 27.81 -3.77 -8.10
CA ILE A 208 26.68 -4.35 -7.37
C ILE A 208 26.35 -3.56 -6.10
N LEU A 209 27.33 -3.03 -5.37
CA LEU A 209 27.08 -2.22 -4.17
C LEU A 209 26.32 -0.94 -4.50
N VAL A 210 26.79 -0.18 -5.51
CA VAL A 210 26.15 1.06 -5.94
C VAL A 210 24.75 0.79 -6.48
N PHE A 211 24.62 -0.21 -7.35
CA PHE A 211 23.33 -0.58 -7.92
C PHE A 211 22.34 -1.02 -6.83
N LEU A 212 22.74 -1.92 -5.93
CA LEU A 212 21.88 -2.45 -4.89
C LEU A 212 21.49 -1.38 -3.86
N PHE A 213 22.39 -0.45 -3.54
CA PHE A 213 22.08 0.70 -2.68
C PHE A 213 21.01 1.60 -3.30
N ILE A 214 21.19 2.01 -4.57
CA ILE A 214 20.22 2.85 -5.28
C ILE A 214 18.90 2.11 -5.45
N TYR A 215 18.94 0.84 -5.87
CA TYR A 215 17.76 0.03 -6.08
C TYR A 215 16.96 -0.18 -4.78
N SER A 216 17.65 -0.50 -3.68
CA SER A 216 17.05 -0.61 -2.34
C SER A 216 16.43 0.72 -1.90
N ALA A 217 17.12 1.85 -2.11
CA ALA A 217 16.61 3.16 -1.76
C ALA A 217 15.32 3.50 -2.53
N VAL A 218 15.32 3.27 -3.84
CA VAL A 218 14.16 3.51 -4.70
C VAL A 218 12.98 2.63 -4.31
N VAL A 219 13.20 1.31 -4.15
CA VAL A 219 12.11 0.39 -3.84
C VAL A 219 11.53 0.66 -2.45
N ASN A 220 12.37 0.87 -1.42
CA ASN A 220 11.87 1.15 -0.07
C ASN A 220 11.14 2.50 0.04
N LEU A 221 11.51 3.48 -0.79
CA LEU A 221 10.86 4.79 -0.84
C LEU A 221 9.51 4.75 -1.59
N LEU A 222 9.41 3.98 -2.69
CA LEU A 222 8.23 3.99 -3.58
C LEU A 222 7.24 2.86 -3.31
N ILE A 223 7.73 1.68 -2.93
CA ILE A 223 6.94 0.45 -2.84
C ILE A 223 6.64 0.15 -1.37
N PHE A 224 5.49 0.64 -0.92
CA PHE A 224 4.97 0.33 0.42
C PHE A 224 3.45 0.23 0.38
N ASN A 225 2.87 -0.43 1.39
CA ASN A 225 1.43 -0.56 1.49
C ASN A 225 0.85 0.58 2.33
N HIS A 226 0.19 1.53 1.67
CA HIS A 226 -0.43 2.70 2.29
C HIS A 226 -1.87 2.45 2.77
N ASN A 227 -2.41 1.23 2.64
CA ASN A 227 -3.76 0.90 3.11
C ASN A 227 -3.78 0.77 4.64
N PRO A 228 -4.48 1.68 5.35
CA PRO A 228 -4.52 1.67 6.80
C PRO A 228 -5.31 0.49 7.38
N LYS A 229 -6.29 -0.06 6.67
CA LYS A 229 -7.22 -1.08 7.21
C LYS A 229 -6.80 -2.52 6.90
N ASN A 230 -6.43 -2.78 5.64
CA ASN A 230 -6.11 -4.14 5.17
C ASN A 230 -4.70 -4.23 4.55
N GLY A 231 -3.79 -3.31 4.90
CA GLY A 231 -2.45 -3.25 4.29
C GLY A 231 -1.47 -4.37 4.70
N GLY A 232 -1.88 -5.21 5.65
CA GLY A 232 -1.00 -6.18 6.30
C GLY A 232 -0.31 -5.60 7.53
N LEU A 233 0.70 -6.31 8.01
CA LEU A 233 1.38 -5.98 9.25
C LEU A 233 2.18 -4.68 9.06
N PHE A 234 3.14 -4.64 8.14
CA PHE A 234 4.01 -3.47 7.96
C PHE A 234 3.45 -2.40 7.00
N SER A 235 2.17 -2.05 7.12
CA SER A 235 1.57 -0.94 6.36
C SER A 235 1.94 0.43 6.97
N CYS A 236 2.26 1.39 6.11
CA CYS A 236 2.74 2.71 6.53
C CYS A 236 2.24 3.84 5.60
N PRO A 237 2.09 5.07 6.12
CA PRO A 237 1.71 6.24 5.33
C PRO A 237 2.78 6.72 4.35
N ASN A 238 4.07 6.45 4.63
CA ASN A 238 5.20 6.88 3.82
C ASN A 238 6.36 5.86 3.87
N GLY A 239 7.12 5.75 2.78
CA GLY A 239 8.30 4.88 2.64
C GLY A 239 9.60 5.45 3.21
N VAL A 240 9.64 6.73 3.63
CA VAL A 240 10.86 7.37 4.16
C VAL A 240 11.50 6.60 5.31
N PHE A 241 10.70 6.04 6.21
CA PHE A 241 11.21 5.22 7.32
C PHE A 241 11.94 3.96 6.82
N ASN A 242 11.33 3.24 5.87
CA ASN A 242 11.93 2.03 5.29
C ASN A 242 13.22 2.37 4.52
N LEU A 243 13.25 3.51 3.81
CA LEU A 243 14.46 4.02 3.17
C LEU A 243 15.58 4.26 4.20
N LEU A 244 15.26 4.95 5.29
CA LEU A 244 16.24 5.25 6.33
C LEU A 244 16.78 3.96 6.98
N GLN A 245 15.90 2.99 7.25
CA GLN A 245 16.32 1.67 7.72
C GLN A 245 17.29 1.01 6.74
N GLY A 246 17.00 1.02 5.43
CA GLY A 246 17.89 0.45 4.41
C GLY A 246 19.27 1.13 4.38
N ILE A 247 19.31 2.47 4.46
CA ILE A 247 20.56 3.25 4.52
C ILE A 247 21.35 2.88 5.78
N PHE A 248 20.69 2.76 6.92
CA PHE A 248 21.34 2.42 8.18
C PHE A 248 21.82 0.97 8.24
N VAL A 249 21.08 0.01 7.70
CA VAL A 249 21.58 -1.37 7.53
C VAL A 249 22.84 -1.37 6.68
N PHE A 250 22.83 -0.66 5.54
CA PHE A 250 24.02 -0.54 4.69
C PHE A 250 25.21 0.08 5.47
N GLY A 251 24.98 1.17 6.19
CA GLY A 251 25.99 1.84 7.00
C GLY A 251 26.54 0.98 8.14
N ILE A 252 25.68 0.20 8.80
CA ILE A 252 26.09 -0.77 9.82
C ILE A 252 26.95 -1.87 9.20
N VAL A 253 26.54 -2.45 8.06
CA VAL A 253 27.34 -3.50 7.40
C VAL A 253 28.71 -2.98 6.99
N PHE A 254 28.73 -1.78 6.41
CA PHE A 254 29.95 -1.08 6.02
C PHE A 254 30.87 -0.81 7.24
N SER A 255 30.32 -0.28 8.33
CA SER A 255 31.04 0.00 9.56
C SER A 255 31.65 -1.25 10.18
N GLN A 256 30.86 -2.33 10.30
CA GLN A 256 31.33 -3.58 10.90
C GLN A 256 32.43 -4.26 10.10
N ARG A 257 32.44 -4.09 8.77
CA ARG A 257 33.47 -4.67 7.90
C ARG A 257 34.72 -3.80 7.79
N LEU A 258 34.58 -2.50 7.55
CA LEU A 258 35.72 -1.64 7.21
C LEU A 258 36.34 -0.92 8.41
N LEU A 259 35.60 -0.71 9.50
CA LEU A 259 36.12 -0.08 10.73
C LEU A 259 36.63 -1.10 11.74
N TYR A 260 37.08 -2.28 11.29
CA TYR A 260 37.56 -3.34 12.20
C TYR A 260 38.75 -2.89 13.06
N GLY A 261 39.63 -2.05 12.51
CA GLY A 261 40.79 -1.49 13.22
C GLY A 261 40.40 -0.42 14.26
N TRP A 262 39.22 0.18 14.13
CA TRP A 262 38.75 1.28 14.97
C TRP A 262 37.56 0.82 15.82
N GLN A 263 37.84 -0.02 16.82
CA GLN A 263 36.84 -0.63 17.70
C GLN A 263 35.86 0.41 18.28
N PHE A 264 36.36 1.56 18.73
CA PHE A 264 35.53 2.64 19.29
C PHE A 264 34.49 3.14 18.29
N TRP A 265 34.90 3.52 17.06
CA TRP A 265 33.98 4.03 16.04
C TRP A 265 33.00 2.97 15.55
N ARG A 266 33.45 1.72 15.45
CA ARG A 266 32.58 0.57 15.15
C ARG A 266 31.50 0.39 16.22
N GLY A 267 31.86 0.49 17.50
CA GLY A 267 30.92 0.46 18.61
C GLY A 267 29.95 1.64 18.59
N VAL A 268 30.46 2.86 18.39
CA VAL A 268 29.63 4.08 18.28
C VAL A 268 28.61 3.95 17.17
N VAL A 269 29.01 3.63 15.94
CA VAL A 269 28.08 3.47 14.81
C VAL A 269 27.12 2.30 15.05
N GLY A 270 27.62 1.18 15.57
CA GLY A 270 26.84 -0.02 15.85
C GLY A 270 25.75 0.18 16.92
N VAL A 271 25.95 1.07 17.89
CA VAL A 271 24.98 1.33 18.98
C VAL A 271 24.14 2.57 18.72
N LEU A 272 24.75 3.65 18.20
CA LEU A 272 24.07 4.93 17.98
C LEU A 272 22.99 4.83 16.90
N VAL A 273 23.28 4.13 15.79
CA VAL A 273 22.35 4.02 14.66
C VAL A 273 21.05 3.29 15.06
N PRO A 274 21.07 2.11 15.71
CA PRO A 274 19.87 1.51 16.28
C PRO A 274 19.17 2.41 17.29
N GLY A 275 19.92 3.11 18.16
CA GLY A 275 19.36 4.05 19.13
C GLY A 275 18.53 5.15 18.48
N ILE A 276 19.04 5.77 17.41
CA ILE A 276 18.33 6.79 16.63
C ILE A 276 17.05 6.21 16.01
N LEU A 277 17.11 5.00 15.46
CA LEU A 277 15.93 4.34 14.88
C LEU A 277 14.86 4.03 15.93
N ILE A 278 15.25 3.53 17.10
CA ILE A 278 14.35 3.25 18.22
C ILE A 278 13.64 4.54 18.66
N ILE A 279 14.39 5.63 18.83
CA ILE A 279 13.84 6.94 19.18
C ILE A 279 12.85 7.41 18.09
N MET A 280 13.22 7.27 16.82
CA MET A 280 12.38 7.66 15.71
C MET A 280 11.08 6.84 15.65
N ILE A 281 11.12 5.53 15.95
CA ILE A 281 9.93 4.68 16.06
C ILE A 281 8.99 5.20 17.16
N VAL A 282 9.52 5.52 18.35
CA VAL A 282 8.71 6.03 19.48
C VAL A 282 8.10 7.40 19.19
N ILE A 283 8.85 8.29 18.54
CA ILE A 283 8.40 9.66 18.27
C ILE A 283 7.43 9.69 17.08
N GLN A 284 7.78 9.07 15.96
CA GLN A 284 7.05 9.23 14.71
C GLN A 284 5.96 8.17 14.49
N ASN A 285 6.06 7.00 15.13
CA ASN A 285 5.18 5.85 14.86
C ASN A 285 5.05 5.59 13.34
N PRO A 286 6.10 5.09 12.66
CA PRO A 286 6.11 4.99 11.20
C PRO A 286 5.03 4.06 10.60
N TYR A 287 4.53 3.06 11.33
CA TYR A 287 3.49 2.13 10.85
C TYR A 287 2.12 2.48 11.43
N TYR A 288 1.06 2.08 10.73
CA TYR A 288 -0.31 2.37 11.17
C TYR A 288 -0.72 1.65 12.46
N SER A 289 -0.26 0.41 12.66
CA SER A 289 -0.63 -0.41 13.82
C SER A 289 0.44 -0.38 14.92
N PHE A 290 -0.01 -0.45 16.17
CA PHE A 290 0.87 -0.58 17.34
C PHE A 290 1.85 -1.75 17.20
N TRP A 291 1.32 -2.94 16.92
CA TRP A 291 2.09 -4.18 16.84
C TRP A 291 3.20 -4.11 15.80
N SER A 292 2.99 -3.41 14.70
CA SER A 292 4.01 -3.29 13.65
C SER A 292 5.12 -2.35 14.03
N ASN A 293 4.81 -1.24 14.72
CA ASN A 293 5.86 -0.38 15.28
C ASN A 293 6.66 -1.12 16.35
N TYR A 294 6.00 -1.91 17.19
CA TYR A 294 6.66 -2.74 18.19
C TYR A 294 7.57 -3.80 17.55
N LEU A 295 7.06 -4.59 16.60
CA LEU A 295 7.82 -5.62 15.89
C LEU A 295 8.97 -5.01 15.06
N ALA A 296 8.80 -3.81 14.51
CA ALA A 296 9.87 -3.12 13.80
C ALA A 296 11.02 -2.68 14.71
N ALA A 297 10.77 -2.41 15.99
CA ALA A 297 11.79 -1.97 16.94
C ALA A 297 12.64 -3.11 17.51
N ILE A 298 12.07 -4.32 17.65
CA ILE A 298 12.73 -5.50 18.23
C ILE A 298 14.13 -5.76 17.62
N PRO A 299 14.31 -5.90 16.29
CA PRO A 299 15.63 -6.15 15.72
C PRO A 299 16.68 -5.10 16.11
N TRP A 300 16.28 -3.83 16.23
CA TRP A 300 17.17 -2.73 16.57
C TRP A 300 17.54 -2.72 18.05
N ILE A 301 16.60 -3.07 18.93
CA ILE A 301 16.86 -3.22 20.36
C ILE A 301 17.84 -4.37 20.58
N ILE A 302 17.54 -5.53 19.99
CA ILE A 302 18.42 -6.72 20.07
C ILE A 302 19.81 -6.36 19.56
N PHE A 303 19.92 -5.82 18.35
CA PHE A 303 21.22 -5.49 17.77
C PHE A 303 21.99 -4.45 18.59
N GLY A 304 21.34 -3.34 18.99
CA GLY A 304 22.00 -2.26 19.71
C GLY A 304 22.49 -2.68 21.10
N VAL A 305 21.65 -3.41 21.85
CA VAL A 305 22.00 -3.91 23.19
C VAL A 305 23.09 -4.98 23.10
N MET A 306 22.91 -5.99 22.26
CA MET A 306 23.91 -7.04 22.07
C MET A 306 25.25 -6.44 21.65
N ARG A 307 25.24 -5.50 20.69
CA ARG A 307 26.48 -4.88 20.24
C ARG A 307 27.18 -4.08 21.33
N LEU A 308 26.44 -3.31 22.13
CA LEU A 308 27.00 -2.55 23.24
C LEU A 308 27.75 -3.46 24.22
N PHE A 309 27.11 -4.54 24.68
CA PHE A 309 27.72 -5.45 25.64
C PHE A 309 28.88 -6.24 25.03
N LEU A 310 28.81 -6.63 23.76
CA LEU A 310 29.90 -7.31 23.08
C LEU A 310 31.13 -6.41 22.95
N GLU A 311 30.99 -5.14 22.56
CA GLU A 311 32.12 -4.22 22.46
C GLU A 311 32.77 -3.94 23.82
N ILE A 312 31.97 -3.84 24.89
CA ILE A 312 32.49 -3.75 26.27
C ILE A 312 33.24 -5.03 26.64
N GLY A 313 32.66 -6.19 26.33
CA GLY A 313 33.29 -7.49 26.56
C GLY A 313 34.62 -7.62 25.82
N TYR A 314 34.71 -7.11 24.60
CA TYR A 314 35.94 -7.11 23.80
C TYR A 314 37.02 -6.22 24.40
N ALA A 315 36.67 -5.00 24.83
CA ALA A 315 37.64 -4.11 25.47
C ALA A 315 38.24 -4.73 26.74
N ILE A 316 37.44 -5.50 27.49
CA ILE A 316 37.88 -6.17 28.72
C ILE A 316 38.65 -7.46 28.42
N GLU A 317 38.23 -8.23 27.42
CA GLU A 317 38.97 -9.41 26.94
C GLU A 317 40.39 -9.03 26.52
N GLU A 318 40.55 -7.91 25.80
CA GLU A 318 41.86 -7.40 25.39
C GLU A 318 42.74 -7.01 26.59
N ALA A 319 42.14 -6.48 27.66
CA ALA A 319 42.86 -6.12 28.89
C ALA A 319 43.25 -7.33 29.76
N ILE A 320 42.46 -8.41 29.74
CA ILE A 320 42.63 -9.57 30.63
C ILE A 320 43.27 -10.78 29.90
N HIS A 321 43.34 -10.75 28.57
CA HIS A 321 43.76 -11.88 27.72
C HIS A 321 42.98 -13.18 28.00
N SER A 322 41.69 -13.05 28.35
CA SER A 322 40.81 -14.17 28.66
C SER A 322 39.49 -14.01 27.91
N ILE A 323 38.94 -15.10 27.38
CA ILE A 323 37.65 -15.13 26.67
C ILE A 323 36.43 -15.06 27.62
N VAL A 324 36.65 -15.26 28.92
CA VAL A 324 35.58 -15.32 29.94
C VAL A 324 34.72 -14.05 29.99
N PRO A 325 35.28 -12.82 29.98
CA PRO A 325 34.48 -11.59 29.94
C PRO A 325 33.56 -11.52 28.73
N GLN A 326 34.01 -11.94 27.55
CA GLN A 326 33.18 -11.92 26.34
C GLN A 326 31.92 -12.79 26.49
N ILE A 327 32.08 -14.02 27.00
CA ILE A 327 30.95 -14.94 27.23
C ILE A 327 30.02 -14.37 28.31
N LEU A 328 30.57 -13.81 29.39
CA LEU A 328 29.80 -13.19 30.45
C LEU A 328 28.95 -12.02 29.92
N PHE A 329 29.55 -11.11 29.16
CA PHE A 329 28.86 -9.96 28.58
C PHE A 329 27.86 -10.35 27.48
N LEU A 330 28.09 -11.46 26.75
CA LEU A 330 27.09 -12.03 25.84
C LEU A 330 25.82 -12.44 26.61
N ILE A 331 25.98 -13.18 27.71
CA ILE A 331 24.85 -13.63 28.56
C ILE A 331 24.11 -12.42 29.17
N ILE A 332 24.86 -11.45 29.70
CA ILE A 332 24.28 -10.21 30.23
C ILE A 332 23.52 -9.46 29.13
N GLY A 333 24.10 -9.36 27.93
CA GLY A 333 23.48 -8.72 26.77
C GLY A 333 22.15 -9.36 26.39
N LEU A 334 22.06 -10.70 26.41
CA LEU A 334 20.81 -11.42 26.15
C LEU A 334 19.74 -11.09 27.20
N ILE A 335 20.09 -11.10 28.49
CA ILE A 335 19.17 -10.79 29.59
C ILE A 335 18.67 -9.34 29.46
N VAL A 336 19.58 -8.38 29.27
CA VAL A 336 19.23 -6.97 29.13
C VAL A 336 18.40 -6.72 27.88
N THR A 337 18.62 -7.48 26.80
CA THR A 337 17.82 -7.40 25.59
C THR A 337 16.36 -7.78 25.85
N VAL A 338 16.12 -8.90 26.56
CA VAL A 338 14.76 -9.35 26.91
C VAL A 338 14.05 -8.29 27.76
N ILE A 339 14.75 -7.76 28.78
CA ILE A 339 14.23 -6.68 29.63
C ILE A 339 13.95 -5.42 28.79
N GLY A 340 14.86 -5.05 27.89
CA GLY A 340 14.75 -3.88 27.03
C GLY A 340 13.55 -3.95 26.08
N VAL A 341 13.27 -5.12 25.50
CA VAL A 341 12.09 -5.35 24.64
C VAL A 341 10.79 -5.17 25.44
N VAL A 342 10.73 -5.69 26.67
CA VAL A 342 9.55 -5.54 27.55
C VAL A 342 9.37 -4.08 28.00
N LEU A 343 10.44 -3.41 28.43
CA LEU A 343 10.39 -2.00 28.79
C LEU A 343 9.96 -1.12 27.62
N PHE A 344 10.44 -1.43 26.41
CA PHE A 344 10.06 -0.73 25.20
C PHE A 344 8.57 -0.91 24.87
N TYR A 345 8.02 -2.12 25.04
CA TYR A 345 6.58 -2.37 24.91
C TYR A 345 5.77 -1.47 25.86
N LEU A 346 6.16 -1.40 27.14
CA LEU A 346 5.48 -0.57 28.14
C LEU A 346 5.58 0.92 27.78
N LEU A 347 6.77 1.38 27.37
CA LEU A 347 7.01 2.77 26.98
C LEU A 347 6.14 3.16 25.77
N MET A 348 6.15 2.35 24.71
CA MET A 348 5.31 2.57 23.52
C MET A 348 3.83 2.62 23.88
N ARG A 349 3.36 1.70 24.73
CA ARG A 349 1.96 1.65 25.18
C ARG A 349 1.56 2.89 25.99
N MET A 350 2.48 3.45 26.78
CA MET A 350 2.25 4.72 27.49
C MET A 350 2.15 5.93 26.56
N PHE A 351 2.87 5.94 25.43
CA PHE A 351 2.90 7.08 24.50
C PHE A 351 1.77 7.06 23.46
N GLU A 352 1.27 5.89 23.08
CA GLU A 352 0.29 5.77 21.98
C GLU A 352 -1.01 6.57 22.27
N GLY A 353 -1.60 6.39 23.45
CA GLY A 353 -2.86 7.06 23.82
C GLY A 353 -2.73 8.57 24.05
N ARG A 354 -1.53 9.09 24.34
CA ARG A 354 -1.31 10.52 24.61
C ARG A 354 -1.32 11.38 23.34
N LYS A 355 -1.15 10.77 22.17
CA LYS A 355 -1.05 11.49 20.89
C LYS A 355 -2.39 11.61 20.17
N TRP A 356 -3.46 10.96 20.61
CA TRP A 356 -4.75 11.02 19.90
C TRP A 356 -5.47 12.35 20.14
N LEU A 357 -6.27 12.78 19.14
CA LEU A 357 -7.21 13.90 19.28
C LEU A 357 -8.49 13.46 20.01
N LEU A 358 -8.32 12.73 21.11
CA LEU A 358 -9.38 12.30 22.00
C LEU A 358 -9.02 12.75 23.42
N THR A 359 -10.02 12.91 24.26
CA THR A 359 -9.83 13.07 25.71
C THR A 359 -9.20 11.80 26.30
N SER A 360 -8.68 11.89 27.53
CA SER A 360 -8.12 10.72 28.24
C SER A 360 -9.14 9.59 28.45
N GLN A 361 -10.43 9.88 28.31
CA GLN A 361 -11.54 8.93 28.37
C GLN A 361 -11.94 8.36 26.99
N GLY A 362 -11.26 8.77 25.91
CA GLY A 362 -11.55 8.33 24.54
C GLY A 362 -12.67 9.09 23.83
N LEU A 363 -13.23 10.14 24.44
CA LEU A 363 -14.28 10.99 23.85
C LEU A 363 -13.68 12.05 22.92
N PRO A 364 -14.41 12.51 21.88
CA PRO A 364 -13.95 13.57 20.99
C PRO A 364 -13.73 14.89 21.76
N LEU A 365 -12.82 15.73 21.27
CA LEU A 365 -12.56 17.06 21.85
C LEU A 365 -13.63 18.12 21.47
N VAL A 366 -14.54 17.77 20.56
CA VAL A 366 -15.66 18.61 20.12
C VAL A 366 -16.90 17.73 20.15
N ASP A 367 -17.98 18.23 20.74
CA ASP A 367 -19.22 17.48 20.86
C ASP A 367 -19.83 17.18 19.48
N PHE A 368 -20.44 15.99 19.36
CA PHE A 368 -21.01 15.54 18.09
C PHE A 368 -22.18 16.41 17.62
N GLU A 369 -22.97 16.95 18.56
CA GLU A 369 -24.13 17.81 18.31
C GLU A 369 -23.72 19.14 17.64
N ASP A 370 -22.60 19.73 18.08
CA ASP A 370 -22.03 20.94 17.47
C ASP A 370 -21.58 20.70 16.02
N ILE A 371 -21.08 19.50 15.72
CA ILE A 371 -20.60 19.12 14.38
C ILE A 371 -21.77 18.89 13.43
N GLU A 372 -22.84 18.26 13.92
CA GLU A 372 -24.07 18.01 13.16
C GLU A 372 -24.77 19.33 12.83
N ALA A 373 -24.91 20.23 13.82
CA ALA A 373 -25.46 21.57 13.61
C ALA A 373 -24.64 22.42 12.60
N LEU A 374 -23.31 22.27 12.57
CA LEU A 374 -22.44 22.95 11.59
C LEU A 374 -22.54 22.35 10.19
N ASN A 375 -22.70 21.03 10.06
CA ASN A 375 -22.90 20.38 8.77
C ASN A 375 -24.27 20.75 8.17
N ASP A 376 -25.32 20.76 8.98
CA ASP A 376 -26.67 21.13 8.57
C ASP A 376 -26.75 22.59 8.11
N GLN A 377 -26.10 23.52 8.83
CA GLN A 377 -25.98 24.92 8.39
C GLN A 377 -25.23 25.08 7.06
N SER A 378 -24.28 24.18 6.73
CA SER A 378 -23.58 24.22 5.45
C SER A 378 -24.35 23.57 4.29
N GLN A 379 -25.31 22.67 4.58
CA GLN A 379 -26.24 22.13 3.57
C GLN A 379 -27.40 23.09 3.27
N ASP A 380 -27.99 23.73 4.29
CA ASP A 380 -29.10 24.68 4.10
C ASP A 380 -28.70 25.94 3.32
N ASN A 381 -27.44 26.38 3.45
CA ASN A 381 -26.90 27.50 2.67
C ASN A 381 -26.73 27.20 1.17
N SER A 382 -26.91 25.94 0.72
CA SER A 382 -26.93 25.59 -0.70
C SER A 382 -28.34 25.57 -1.31
N LEU A 383 -29.39 25.65 -0.49
CA LEU A 383 -30.80 25.56 -0.91
C LEU A 383 -31.62 26.84 -0.68
N GLN A 384 -31.06 27.88 -0.05
CA GLN A 384 -31.75 29.16 0.13
C GLN A 384 -30.89 30.35 -0.27
N GLN A 385 -30.95 30.71 -1.55
CA GLN A 385 -30.65 32.06 -2.00
C GLN A 385 -31.94 32.71 -2.53
N SER A 386 -32.88 32.98 -1.62
CA SER A 386 -33.88 34.04 -1.82
C SER A 386 -34.46 34.48 -0.46
N ASN A 387 -34.42 35.79 -0.24
CA ASN A 387 -35.08 36.60 0.80
C ASN A 387 -34.50 36.71 2.24
N LYS A 388 -33.70 37.77 2.41
CA LYS A 388 -33.70 38.87 3.42
C LYS A 388 -33.88 38.58 4.93
N GLN A 389 -32.90 39.13 5.68
CA GLN A 389 -32.74 39.40 7.13
C GLN A 389 -33.92 40.12 7.83
N PRO A 390 -34.05 40.14 9.19
CA PRO A 390 -32.96 40.19 10.18
C PRO A 390 -33.09 39.25 11.40
N LEU A 391 -32.12 38.35 11.55
CA LEU A 391 -31.85 37.61 12.80
C LEU A 391 -30.36 37.65 13.18
N GLN A 392 -29.62 38.64 12.66
CA GLN A 392 -28.15 38.73 12.76
C GLN A 392 -27.59 39.19 14.12
N GLN A 393 -28.42 39.42 15.14
CA GLN A 393 -27.92 39.78 16.48
C GLN A 393 -27.93 38.64 17.50
N LYS A 394 -28.60 37.51 17.24
CA LYS A 394 -28.57 36.34 18.14
C LYS A 394 -27.39 35.39 17.86
N ALA A 395 -26.83 35.42 16.66
CA ALA A 395 -25.74 34.53 16.22
C ALA A 395 -24.34 34.93 16.72
N LYS A 396 -24.13 36.16 17.22
CA LYS A 396 -22.81 36.59 17.74
C LYS A 396 -22.54 36.17 19.20
N ASN A 397 -23.57 35.83 19.97
CA ASN A 397 -23.41 35.54 21.40
C ASN A 397 -23.34 34.05 21.76
N GLN A 398 -23.64 33.13 20.83
CA GLN A 398 -23.51 31.67 21.06
C GLN A 398 -22.18 31.08 20.58
N SER A 399 -21.33 31.84 19.88
CA SER A 399 -20.04 31.37 19.36
C SER A 399 -18.89 31.38 20.41
N ARG A 400 -19.15 31.72 21.68
CA ARG A 400 -18.07 31.93 22.67
C ARG A 400 -17.66 30.70 23.48
N ASN A 401 -18.33 29.56 23.37
CA ASN A 401 -18.03 28.39 24.21
C ASN A 401 -17.84 27.05 23.46
N CYS A 402 -17.57 27.05 22.15
CA CYS A 402 -17.04 25.83 21.54
C CYS A 402 -15.58 25.64 22.01
N GLN A 403 -15.29 24.52 22.68
CA GLN A 403 -13.92 24.10 22.95
C GLN A 403 -13.16 24.04 21.62
N SER A 404 -12.26 25.01 21.41
CA SER A 404 -11.55 25.13 20.15
C SER A 404 -10.54 24.00 20.04
N LEU A 405 -10.61 23.20 18.96
CA LEU A 405 -9.54 22.27 18.59
C LEU A 405 -8.17 22.95 18.73
N PRO A 406 -7.17 22.28 19.34
CA PRO A 406 -5.83 22.82 19.45
C PRO A 406 -5.29 23.20 18.06
N LYS A 407 -4.60 24.34 17.96
CA LYS A 407 -3.99 24.79 16.70
C LYS A 407 -2.94 23.76 16.26
N LEU A 408 -3.28 22.96 15.25
CA LEU A 408 -2.37 22.00 14.63
C LEU A 408 -1.38 22.78 13.75
N LYS A 409 -0.13 22.90 14.23
CA LYS A 409 0.92 23.67 13.56
C LYS A 409 1.53 22.91 12.38
N ASP A 410 1.56 21.58 12.44
CA ASP A 410 2.08 20.71 11.39
C ASP A 410 0.93 19.89 10.76
N PRO A 411 0.70 19.98 9.44
CA PRO A 411 -0.30 19.17 8.74
C PRO A 411 0.01 17.66 8.73
N LEU A 412 1.27 17.24 8.94
CA LEU A 412 1.67 15.83 8.91
C LEU A 412 1.25 15.06 10.18
N ASP A 413 1.13 15.77 11.31
CA ASP A 413 0.75 15.20 12.59
C ASP A 413 -0.67 14.61 12.62
N ILE A 414 -1.54 15.04 11.70
CA ILE A 414 -2.97 14.72 11.75
C ILE A 414 -3.23 13.25 11.48
N GLU A 415 -2.47 12.66 10.55
CA GLU A 415 -2.58 11.23 10.28
C GLU A 415 -2.31 10.43 11.55
N ILE A 416 -1.22 10.73 12.26
CA ILE A 416 -0.83 10.05 13.51
C ILE A 416 -1.90 10.24 14.60
N ARG A 417 -2.43 11.46 14.72
CA ARG A 417 -3.42 11.82 15.75
C ARG A 417 -4.80 11.20 15.52
N LEU A 418 -5.13 10.82 14.27
CA LEU A 418 -6.39 10.17 13.89
C LEU A 418 -6.30 8.64 13.82
N ARG A 419 -5.17 8.04 14.23
CA ARG A 419 -4.99 6.58 14.22
C ARG A 419 -5.87 5.82 15.20
N PHE A 420 -6.58 6.49 16.12
CA PHE A 420 -7.61 5.83 16.92
C PHE A 420 -8.67 5.11 16.05
N LEU A 421 -8.85 5.50 14.79
CA LEU A 421 -9.71 4.81 13.81
C LEU A 421 -9.25 3.37 13.45
N GLN A 422 -8.03 3.00 13.83
CA GLN A 422 -7.53 1.63 13.71
C GLN A 422 -8.23 0.68 14.68
N ILE A 423 -8.60 1.18 15.86
CA ILE A 423 -9.36 0.46 16.87
C ILE A 423 -10.76 0.23 16.31
N LYS A 424 -11.19 -1.03 16.30
CA LYS A 424 -12.45 -1.42 15.64
C LYS A 424 -13.65 -0.87 16.40
N GLU A 425 -13.53 -0.78 17.72
CA GLU A 425 -14.52 -0.30 18.68
C GLU A 425 -14.79 1.21 18.55
N LEU A 426 -13.81 1.99 18.07
CA LEU A 426 -13.95 3.45 17.89
C LEU A 426 -14.36 3.84 16.46
N ARG A 427 -14.69 2.87 15.60
CA ARG A 427 -15.06 3.10 14.19
C ARG A 427 -16.56 3.21 13.99
N ASP A 428 -17.20 4.02 14.83
CA ASP A 428 -18.61 4.35 14.66
C ASP A 428 -18.79 5.56 13.75
N ARG A 429 -20.02 5.72 13.24
CA ARG A 429 -20.37 6.80 12.30
C ARG A 429 -20.08 8.19 12.88
N SER A 430 -20.27 8.37 14.18
CA SER A 430 -19.98 9.63 14.88
C SER A 430 -18.48 9.96 14.88
N TYR A 431 -17.61 8.97 15.16
CA TYR A 431 -16.16 9.16 15.11
C TYR A 431 -15.63 9.36 13.68
N LEU A 432 -16.27 8.75 12.68
CA LEU A 432 -15.96 9.01 11.27
C LEU A 432 -16.33 10.45 10.87
N ASN A 433 -17.48 10.95 11.33
CA ASN A 433 -17.89 12.34 11.12
C ASN A 433 -16.94 13.32 11.82
N TYR A 434 -16.51 13.00 13.04
CA TYR A 434 -15.52 13.77 13.78
C TYR A 434 -14.17 13.84 13.04
N ALA A 435 -13.65 12.70 12.57
CA ALA A 435 -12.42 12.66 11.78
C ALA A 435 -12.55 13.46 10.47
N ASN A 436 -13.70 13.34 9.79
CA ASN A 436 -14.00 14.09 8.57
C ASN A 436 -14.04 15.61 8.82
N TYR A 437 -14.59 16.04 9.96
CA TYR A 437 -14.59 17.44 10.40
C TYR A 437 -13.16 17.95 10.62
N ILE A 438 -12.31 17.18 11.33
CA ILE A 438 -10.90 17.52 11.54
C ILE A 438 -10.16 17.68 10.21
N TYR A 439 -10.25 16.69 9.32
CA TYR A 439 -9.59 16.76 8.01
C TYR A 439 -10.04 17.98 7.22
N THR A 440 -11.35 18.26 7.18
CA THR A 440 -11.89 19.41 6.44
C THR A 440 -11.41 20.73 7.01
N ARG A 441 -11.35 20.86 8.35
CA ARG A 441 -10.88 22.07 9.02
C ARG A 441 -9.40 22.34 8.76
N VAL A 442 -8.56 21.31 8.78
CA VAL A 442 -7.13 21.47 8.51
C VAL A 442 -6.87 21.69 7.02
N LEU A 443 -7.58 21.00 6.13
CA LEU A 443 -7.45 21.24 4.70
C LEU A 443 -7.75 22.70 4.33
N LYS A 444 -8.70 23.35 5.02
CA LYS A 444 -8.94 24.80 4.86
C LYS A 444 -7.73 25.66 5.26
N GLN A 445 -6.94 25.23 6.24
CA GLN A 445 -5.74 25.94 6.70
C GLN A 445 -4.51 25.66 5.82
N HIS A 446 -4.38 24.43 5.32
CA HIS A 446 -3.23 23.96 4.54
C HIS A 446 -3.64 23.44 3.16
N MET A 447 -4.35 24.27 2.39
CA MET A 447 -4.93 23.88 1.09
C MET A 447 -3.91 23.39 0.05
N LYS A 448 -2.64 23.77 0.15
CA LYS A 448 -1.59 23.37 -0.81
C LYS A 448 -0.80 22.11 -0.41
N CYS A 449 -1.10 21.50 0.73
CA CYS A 449 -0.35 20.32 1.19
C CYS A 449 -0.86 19.04 0.52
N ALA A 450 -0.13 18.55 -0.50
CA ALA A 450 -0.50 17.34 -1.23
C ALA A 450 -0.54 16.08 -0.34
N VAL A 451 0.35 15.98 0.65
CA VAL A 451 0.40 14.83 1.59
C VAL A 451 -0.86 14.76 2.45
N LEU A 452 -1.32 15.90 2.97
CA LEU A 452 -2.56 15.98 3.75
C LEU A 452 -3.78 15.61 2.90
N GLN A 453 -3.84 16.11 1.67
CA GLN A 453 -4.90 15.75 0.71
C GLN A 453 -4.89 14.25 0.41
N PHE A 454 -3.71 13.64 0.24
CA PHE A 454 -3.59 12.20 0.06
C PHE A 454 -4.09 11.42 1.28
N HIS A 455 -3.71 11.80 2.51
CA HIS A 455 -4.21 11.15 3.72
C HIS A 455 -5.73 11.26 3.86
N TYR A 456 -6.31 12.42 3.54
CA TYR A 456 -7.75 12.58 3.51
C TYR A 456 -8.42 11.71 2.44
N GLY A 457 -7.84 11.63 1.23
CA GLY A 457 -8.31 10.72 0.19
C GLY A 457 -8.26 9.25 0.63
N ALA A 458 -7.17 8.83 1.29
CA ALA A 458 -7.06 7.49 1.86
C ALA A 458 -8.12 7.24 2.95
N PHE A 459 -8.38 8.23 3.81
CA PHE A 459 -9.45 8.15 4.81
C PHE A 459 -10.82 7.93 4.15
N LEU A 460 -11.16 8.74 3.14
CA LEU A 460 -12.41 8.63 2.39
C LEU A 460 -12.54 7.29 1.67
N GLN A 461 -11.45 6.78 1.10
CA GLN A 461 -11.42 5.52 0.35
C GLN A 461 -11.65 4.30 1.25
N TYR A 462 -10.93 4.22 2.37
CA TYR A 462 -10.86 3.00 3.19
C TYR A 462 -11.86 2.99 4.36
N TYR A 463 -12.16 4.14 4.95
CA TYR A 463 -13.10 4.24 6.07
C TYR A 463 -14.50 4.63 5.61
N CYS A 464 -14.63 5.68 4.78
CA CYS A 464 -15.93 6.17 4.33
C CYS A 464 -16.47 5.47 3.06
N LYS A 465 -15.62 4.74 2.33
CA LYS A 465 -15.93 4.11 1.03
C LYS A 465 -16.52 5.07 -0.01
N ASN A 466 -16.18 6.36 0.06
CA ASN A 466 -16.66 7.36 -0.90
C ASN A 466 -15.64 7.51 -2.04
N TYR A 467 -15.80 6.70 -3.09
CA TYR A 467 -14.86 6.65 -4.20
C TYR A 467 -14.85 7.95 -5.04
N MET A 468 -16.02 8.56 -5.27
CA MET A 468 -16.12 9.79 -6.08
C MET A 468 -15.37 10.95 -5.42
N LYS A 469 -15.61 11.19 -4.12
CA LYS A 469 -14.91 12.23 -3.36
C LYS A 469 -13.42 11.92 -3.20
N THR A 470 -13.06 10.63 -3.13
CA THR A 470 -11.65 10.21 -3.11
C THR A 470 -10.92 10.63 -4.40
N GLN A 471 -11.52 10.37 -5.57
CA GLN A 471 -10.89 10.70 -6.84
C GLN A 471 -10.73 12.21 -7.05
N SER A 472 -11.72 13.01 -6.64
CA SER A 472 -11.61 14.47 -6.70
C SER A 472 -10.49 15.00 -5.80
N VAL A 473 -10.36 14.46 -4.58
CA VAL A 473 -9.27 14.82 -3.66
C VAL A 473 -7.90 14.37 -4.18
N TYR A 474 -7.78 13.18 -4.79
CA TYR A 474 -6.53 12.75 -5.42
C TYR A 474 -6.17 13.57 -6.68
N LYS A 475 -7.16 14.08 -7.43
CA LYS A 475 -6.92 15.03 -8.52
C LYS A 475 -6.33 16.34 -7.97
N LEU A 476 -6.88 16.86 -6.87
CA LEU A 476 -6.36 18.04 -6.19
C LEU A 476 -4.93 17.82 -5.64
N ALA A 477 -4.66 16.62 -5.10
CA ALA A 477 -3.33 16.22 -4.60
C ALA A 477 -2.26 16.27 -5.70
N ARG A 478 -2.62 15.87 -6.92
CA ARG A 478 -1.71 15.94 -8.08
C ARG A 478 -1.39 17.38 -8.48
N GLN A 479 -2.37 18.29 -8.37
CA GLN A 479 -2.19 19.70 -8.70
C GLN A 479 -1.38 20.47 -7.64
N SER A 480 -1.26 19.92 -6.43
CA SER A 480 -0.61 20.58 -5.28
C SER A 480 0.90 20.31 -5.19
N ASN A 481 1.58 20.08 -6.33
CA ASN A 481 3.01 19.77 -6.44
C ASN A 481 3.52 18.69 -5.44
N PRO A 482 3.06 17.43 -5.54
CA PRO A 482 3.48 16.36 -4.65
C PRO A 482 4.96 15.97 -4.84
N SER A 483 5.57 15.40 -3.80
CA SER A 483 6.90 14.77 -3.89
C SER A 483 6.91 13.59 -4.87
N ILE A 484 8.08 13.23 -5.41
CA ILE A 484 8.21 12.12 -6.38
C ILE A 484 7.57 10.80 -5.88
N PRO A 485 7.76 10.37 -4.62
CA PRO A 485 7.12 9.16 -4.12
C PRO A 485 5.59 9.27 -4.10
N LEU A 486 5.08 10.43 -3.73
CA LEU A 486 3.64 10.67 -3.71
C LEU A 486 3.06 10.76 -5.14
N ARG A 487 3.80 11.35 -6.09
CA ARG A 487 3.45 11.35 -7.53
C ARG A 487 3.31 9.92 -8.05
N PHE A 488 4.24 9.03 -7.71
CA PHE A 488 4.16 7.61 -8.08
C PHE A 488 2.91 6.94 -7.52
N ILE A 489 2.61 7.11 -6.23
CA ILE A 489 1.42 6.51 -5.60
C ILE A 489 0.13 7.03 -6.22
N LEU A 490 0.04 8.35 -6.45
CA LEU A 490 -1.11 8.97 -7.11
C LEU A 490 -1.26 8.47 -8.56
N HIS A 491 -0.15 8.25 -9.27
CA HIS A 491 -0.15 7.62 -10.60
C HIS A 491 -0.70 6.18 -10.51
N CYS A 492 -0.24 5.38 -9.54
CA CYS A 492 -0.75 4.03 -9.34
C CYS A 492 -2.26 4.03 -9.01
N LYS A 493 -2.71 4.95 -8.14
CA LYS A 493 -4.12 5.07 -7.77
C LYS A 493 -5.02 5.49 -8.92
N THR A 494 -4.51 6.33 -9.82
CA THR A 494 -5.22 6.71 -11.04
C THR A 494 -5.38 5.50 -11.97
N LYS A 495 -4.31 4.70 -12.14
CA LYS A 495 -4.36 3.45 -12.91
C LYS A 495 -5.27 2.39 -12.32
N GLU A 496 -5.36 2.29 -10.99
CA GLU A 496 -6.29 1.37 -10.29
C GLU A 496 -7.74 1.86 -10.30
N GLY A 497 -7.97 3.18 -10.29
CA GLY A 497 -9.28 3.78 -10.03
C GLY A 497 -10.00 4.39 -11.24
N GLY A 498 -9.38 4.43 -12.42
CA GLY A 498 -9.88 5.20 -13.55
C GLY A 498 -10.67 4.41 -14.59
N GLY A 499 -11.93 4.12 -14.33
CA GLY A 499 -12.95 4.28 -15.38
C GLY A 499 -13.21 5.78 -15.48
N ASN A 500 -12.83 6.41 -16.59
CA ASN A 500 -13.28 7.76 -16.90
C ASN A 500 -13.95 7.72 -18.27
N GLN A 501 -15.22 8.10 -18.25
CA GLN A 501 -15.98 8.57 -19.40
C GLN A 501 -15.21 9.76 -19.98
N ASN A 502 -14.63 9.53 -21.15
CA ASN A 502 -14.41 10.44 -22.27
C ASN A 502 -13.31 9.83 -23.12
N GLY A 503 -13.62 9.68 -24.40
CA GLY A 503 -12.71 9.13 -25.40
C GLY A 503 -11.37 9.87 -25.41
N GLN A 504 -10.35 9.12 -25.79
CA GLN A 504 -8.95 9.49 -25.97
C GLN A 504 -8.05 9.57 -24.72
N SER A 505 -7.19 8.55 -24.68
CA SER A 505 -5.96 8.37 -23.90
C SER A 505 -6.12 7.89 -22.44
N GLY A 506 -5.86 6.60 -22.25
CA GLY A 506 -5.24 6.08 -21.01
C GLY A 506 -6.15 5.71 -19.83
N GLY A 507 -7.41 5.33 -20.06
CA GLY A 507 -8.28 4.75 -19.02
C GLY A 507 -7.76 3.41 -18.48
N SER A 508 -8.01 3.12 -17.19
CA SER A 508 -7.53 1.97 -16.40
C SER A 508 -7.51 0.65 -17.18
N GLU A 509 -6.35 0.28 -17.73
CA GLU A 509 -6.19 -0.96 -18.49
C GLU A 509 -6.37 -2.20 -17.63
N ILE A 510 -6.10 -2.14 -16.32
CA ILE A 510 -6.14 -3.34 -15.46
C ILE A 510 -7.55 -3.62 -14.97
N GLY A 511 -8.27 -2.57 -14.57
CA GLY A 511 -9.68 -2.65 -14.25
C GLY A 511 -10.48 -3.01 -15.50
N SER A 512 -10.16 -2.41 -16.66
CA SER A 512 -10.83 -2.72 -17.92
C SER A 512 -10.49 -4.11 -18.43
N ILE A 513 -9.24 -4.60 -18.38
CA ILE A 513 -8.86 -5.95 -18.86
C ILE A 513 -9.48 -7.05 -17.99
N ALA A 514 -9.42 -6.93 -16.66
CA ALA A 514 -10.04 -7.92 -15.78
C ALA A 514 -11.57 -7.89 -15.91
N PHE A 515 -12.15 -6.69 -16.09
CA PHE A 515 -13.57 -6.52 -16.35
C PHE A 515 -13.98 -7.08 -17.71
N THR A 516 -13.23 -6.80 -18.79
CA THR A 516 -13.53 -7.31 -20.14
C THR A 516 -13.33 -8.81 -20.23
N ALA A 517 -12.26 -9.36 -19.64
CA ALA A 517 -12.05 -10.81 -19.59
C ALA A 517 -13.21 -11.51 -18.84
N LYS A 518 -13.67 -10.90 -17.74
CA LYS A 518 -14.80 -11.45 -16.97
C LYS A 518 -16.15 -11.24 -17.65
N ALA A 519 -16.34 -10.13 -18.36
CA ALA A 519 -17.51 -9.89 -19.20
C ALA A 519 -17.58 -10.90 -20.35
N GLN A 520 -16.46 -11.12 -21.03
CA GLN A 520 -16.34 -12.13 -22.08
C GLN A 520 -16.56 -13.55 -21.53
N GLN A 521 -16.04 -13.85 -20.33
CA GLN A 521 -16.31 -15.12 -19.65
C GLN A 521 -17.81 -15.29 -19.32
N ALA A 522 -18.48 -14.24 -18.85
CA ALA A 522 -19.91 -14.26 -18.57
C ALA A 522 -20.75 -14.50 -19.83
N GLU A 523 -20.35 -13.89 -20.94
CA GLU A 523 -20.98 -14.04 -22.26
C GLU A 523 -20.79 -15.44 -22.84
N LEU A 524 -19.57 -15.98 -22.80
CA LEU A 524 -19.30 -17.37 -23.24
C LEU A 524 -20.09 -18.40 -22.43
N LEU A 525 -20.22 -18.21 -21.12
CA LEU A 525 -21.03 -19.09 -20.27
C LEU A 525 -22.53 -18.94 -20.53
N HIS A 526 -22.99 -17.73 -20.87
CA HIS A 526 -24.37 -17.48 -21.27
C HIS A 526 -24.70 -18.19 -22.59
N GLU A 527 -23.85 -18.03 -23.61
CA GLU A 527 -24.01 -18.71 -24.90
C GLU A 527 -23.94 -20.23 -24.75
N ALA A 528 -23.06 -20.76 -23.89
CA ALA A 528 -23.00 -22.18 -23.59
C ALA A 528 -24.30 -22.70 -22.95
N ALA A 529 -24.91 -21.96 -22.02
CA ALA A 529 -26.19 -22.30 -21.43
C ALA A 529 -27.32 -22.30 -22.48
N LYS A 530 -27.32 -21.29 -23.37
CA LYS A 530 -28.29 -21.15 -24.44
C LYS A 530 -28.19 -22.26 -25.49
N SER A 531 -26.98 -22.55 -25.97
CA SER A 531 -26.72 -23.67 -26.89
C SER A 531 -27.12 -24.99 -26.24
N GLY A 532 -26.77 -25.21 -24.98
CA GLY A 532 -27.18 -26.39 -24.22
C GLY A 532 -28.70 -26.54 -24.13
N MET A 533 -29.45 -25.45 -23.93
CA MET A 533 -30.91 -25.47 -23.95
C MET A 533 -31.47 -25.83 -25.33
N LEU A 534 -30.91 -25.27 -26.41
CA LEU A 534 -31.34 -25.58 -27.77
C LEU A 534 -31.13 -27.06 -28.08
N GLU A 535 -29.93 -27.59 -27.82
CA GLU A 535 -29.62 -29.02 -28.04
C GLU A 535 -30.50 -29.94 -27.19
N PHE A 536 -30.80 -29.53 -25.95
CA PHE A 536 -31.69 -30.27 -25.06
C PHE A 536 -33.12 -30.34 -25.63
N PHE A 537 -33.68 -29.20 -26.05
CA PHE A 537 -35.01 -29.17 -26.64
C PHE A 537 -35.06 -29.82 -28.02
N GLU A 538 -34.02 -29.72 -28.84
CA GLU A 538 -33.90 -30.42 -30.12
C GLU A 538 -33.92 -31.94 -29.90
N ASN A 539 -33.16 -32.45 -28.92
CA ASN A 539 -33.17 -33.86 -28.56
C ASN A 539 -34.57 -34.32 -28.09
N LEU A 540 -35.25 -33.53 -27.26
CA LEU A 540 -36.59 -33.84 -26.76
C LEU A 540 -37.70 -33.73 -27.82
N THR A 541 -37.52 -32.88 -28.83
CA THR A 541 -38.49 -32.70 -29.93
C THR A 541 -38.18 -33.59 -31.13
N SER A 542 -37.03 -34.27 -31.13
CA SER A 542 -36.68 -35.23 -32.17
C SER A 542 -37.61 -36.46 -32.18
N LEU A 543 -37.80 -37.05 -33.35
CA LEU A 543 -38.56 -38.29 -33.54
C LEU A 543 -37.97 -39.49 -32.76
N ARG A 544 -36.72 -39.40 -32.31
CA ARG A 544 -36.01 -40.43 -31.54
C ARG A 544 -35.21 -39.78 -30.41
N ILE A 545 -35.85 -39.61 -29.27
CA ILE A 545 -35.23 -39.01 -28.07
C ILE A 545 -34.07 -39.88 -27.58
N ASN A 546 -32.89 -39.28 -27.46
CA ASN A 546 -31.73 -39.93 -26.86
C ASN A 546 -31.68 -39.62 -25.35
N PHE A 547 -32.11 -40.57 -24.54
CA PHE A 547 -32.17 -40.43 -23.08
C PHE A 547 -30.78 -40.29 -22.42
N ASP A 548 -29.73 -40.79 -23.07
CA ASP A 548 -28.36 -40.71 -22.52
C ASP A 548 -27.79 -39.27 -22.57
N LEU A 549 -28.32 -38.42 -23.47
CA LEU A 549 -27.90 -37.02 -23.62
C LEU A 549 -28.66 -36.05 -22.73
N ILE A 550 -29.83 -36.44 -22.21
CA ILE A 550 -30.70 -35.57 -21.40
C ILE A 550 -29.97 -35.06 -20.15
N TYR A 551 -29.35 -35.96 -19.37
CA TYR A 551 -28.68 -35.59 -18.13
C TYR A 551 -27.39 -34.77 -18.36
N PRO A 552 -26.48 -35.15 -19.28
CA PRO A 552 -25.33 -34.33 -19.63
C PRO A 552 -25.69 -32.92 -20.11
N GLN A 553 -26.68 -32.79 -21.00
CA GLN A 553 -27.13 -31.49 -21.51
C GLN A 553 -27.73 -30.63 -20.40
N LEU A 554 -28.60 -31.21 -19.57
CA LEU A 554 -29.17 -30.52 -18.42
C LEU A 554 -28.10 -30.03 -17.43
N LYS A 555 -27.09 -30.87 -17.17
CA LYS A 555 -25.96 -30.50 -16.32
C LYS A 555 -25.17 -29.31 -16.88
N VAL A 556 -24.90 -29.28 -18.18
CA VAL A 556 -24.20 -28.16 -18.84
C VAL A 556 -25.01 -26.88 -18.71
N ILE A 557 -26.34 -26.92 -18.89
CA ILE A 557 -27.22 -25.76 -18.75
C ILE A 557 -27.12 -25.20 -17.32
N VAL A 558 -27.39 -26.03 -16.30
CA VAL A 558 -27.43 -25.61 -14.89
C VAL A 558 -26.07 -25.08 -14.42
N GLU A 559 -24.98 -25.76 -14.77
CA GLU A 559 -23.65 -25.30 -14.35
C GLU A 559 -23.23 -24.00 -15.06
N SER A 560 -23.56 -23.85 -16.34
CA SER A 560 -23.15 -22.68 -17.13
C SER A 560 -23.98 -21.45 -16.76
N GLU A 561 -25.29 -21.59 -16.55
CA GLU A 561 -26.18 -20.54 -16.08
C GLU A 561 -25.78 -20.04 -14.69
N ALA A 562 -25.59 -20.93 -13.72
CA ALA A 562 -25.21 -20.54 -12.35
C ALA A 562 -23.86 -19.78 -12.33
N LYS A 563 -22.88 -20.23 -13.13
CA LYS A 563 -21.58 -19.55 -13.25
C LYS A 563 -21.71 -18.20 -13.99
N SER A 564 -22.53 -18.12 -15.04
CA SER A 564 -22.77 -16.88 -15.78
C SER A 564 -23.45 -15.82 -14.90
N ARG A 565 -24.51 -16.20 -14.18
CA ARG A 565 -25.21 -15.33 -13.23
C ARG A 565 -24.26 -14.73 -12.20
N LYS A 566 -23.45 -15.57 -11.57
CA LYS A 566 -22.47 -15.12 -10.58
C LYS A 566 -21.46 -14.13 -11.18
N CYS A 567 -20.99 -14.37 -12.41
CA CYS A 567 -20.12 -13.42 -13.10
C CYS A 567 -20.81 -12.08 -13.36
N TYR A 568 -22.05 -12.07 -13.85
CA TYR A 568 -22.80 -10.83 -14.07
C TYR A 568 -23.11 -10.08 -12.78
N GLU A 569 -23.50 -10.74 -11.70
CA GLU A 569 -23.70 -10.12 -10.38
C GLU A 569 -22.40 -9.47 -9.86
N GLU A 570 -21.28 -10.16 -10.01
CA GLU A 570 -19.96 -9.61 -9.67
C GLU A 570 -19.59 -8.43 -10.58
N LEU A 571 -19.89 -8.46 -11.88
CA LEU A 571 -19.65 -7.34 -12.81
C LEU A 571 -20.51 -6.11 -12.50
N ILE A 572 -21.79 -6.31 -12.19
CA ILE A 572 -22.72 -5.23 -11.79
C ILE A 572 -22.27 -4.61 -10.45
N SER A 573 -21.73 -5.42 -9.54
CA SER A 573 -21.15 -4.91 -8.28
C SER A 573 -19.87 -4.08 -8.49
N MET A 574 -19.12 -4.37 -9.56
CA MET A 574 -17.90 -3.65 -9.93
C MET A 574 -18.21 -2.34 -10.68
N GLN A 575 -19.16 -2.38 -11.62
CA GLN A 575 -19.57 -1.22 -12.43
C GLN A 575 -21.09 -1.20 -12.60
N SER A 576 -21.78 -0.56 -11.65
CA SER A 576 -23.25 -0.51 -11.63
C SER A 576 -23.88 0.40 -12.69
N GLN A 577 -23.06 1.11 -13.48
CA GLN A 577 -23.49 2.06 -14.51
C GLN A 577 -23.17 1.61 -15.94
N ASN A 578 -22.61 0.40 -16.12
CA ASN A 578 -22.32 -0.10 -17.45
C ASN A 578 -23.59 -0.69 -18.10
N THR A 579 -24.15 0.02 -19.07
CA THR A 579 -25.44 -0.30 -19.71
C THR A 579 -25.36 -1.59 -20.53
N MET A 580 -24.21 -1.90 -21.11
CA MET A 580 -23.97 -3.16 -21.84
C MET A 580 -24.08 -4.38 -20.92
N ILE A 581 -23.49 -4.33 -19.72
CA ILE A 581 -23.57 -5.44 -18.75
C ILE A 581 -24.99 -5.60 -18.22
N LEU A 582 -25.69 -4.50 -17.93
CA LEU A 582 -27.09 -4.55 -17.49
C LEU A 582 -27.99 -5.19 -18.57
N ARG A 583 -27.80 -4.82 -19.84
CA ARG A 583 -28.52 -5.44 -20.96
C ARG A 583 -28.18 -6.91 -21.14
N ASN A 584 -26.90 -7.28 -21.06
CA ASN A 584 -26.48 -8.68 -21.20
C ASN A 584 -26.99 -9.57 -20.05
N TYR A 585 -27.06 -9.02 -18.83
CA TYR A 585 -27.67 -9.72 -17.70
C TYR A 585 -29.20 -9.82 -17.85
N ALA A 586 -29.88 -8.77 -18.31
CA ALA A 586 -31.30 -8.83 -18.63
C ALA A 586 -31.62 -9.88 -19.72
N ARG A 587 -30.76 -10.02 -20.74
CA ARG A 587 -30.89 -11.08 -21.74
C ARG A 587 -30.77 -12.47 -21.14
N LEU A 588 -29.83 -12.70 -20.22
CA LEU A 588 -29.73 -13.98 -19.50
C LEU A 588 -31.03 -14.30 -18.73
N LEU A 589 -31.61 -13.29 -18.06
CA LEU A 589 -32.88 -13.44 -17.34
C LEU A 589 -34.06 -13.80 -18.26
N LEU A 590 -34.11 -13.21 -19.46
CA LEU A 590 -35.14 -13.50 -20.46
C LEU A 590 -34.95 -14.87 -21.12
N ASP A 591 -33.73 -15.16 -21.60
CA ASP A 591 -33.43 -16.34 -22.42
C ASP A 591 -33.49 -17.64 -21.60
N ILE A 592 -32.99 -17.62 -20.36
CA ILE A 592 -32.86 -18.83 -19.54
C ILE A 592 -33.93 -18.91 -18.43
N TYR A 593 -34.18 -17.83 -17.70
CA TYR A 593 -35.05 -17.86 -16.51
C TYR A 593 -36.50 -17.46 -16.78
N LYS A 594 -36.78 -16.85 -17.94
CA LYS A 594 -38.10 -16.28 -18.27
C LYS A 594 -38.60 -15.28 -17.20
N ASP A 595 -37.69 -14.56 -16.54
CA ASP A 595 -38.00 -13.55 -15.52
C ASP A 595 -38.13 -12.17 -16.18
N GLU A 596 -39.28 -11.95 -16.82
CA GLU A 596 -39.56 -10.74 -17.60
C GLU A 596 -39.62 -9.49 -16.70
N ASP A 597 -40.24 -9.60 -15.52
CA ASP A 597 -40.39 -8.49 -14.57
C ASP A 597 -39.02 -7.95 -14.10
N THR A 598 -38.11 -8.85 -13.71
CA THR A 598 -36.77 -8.44 -13.25
C THR A 598 -35.91 -7.93 -14.41
N ALA A 599 -36.02 -8.54 -15.59
CA ALA A 599 -35.31 -8.10 -16.78
C ALA A 599 -35.74 -6.69 -17.22
N GLU A 600 -37.04 -6.39 -17.18
CA GLU A 600 -37.59 -5.08 -17.54
C GLU A 600 -37.09 -3.98 -16.59
N ILE A 601 -37.09 -4.22 -15.27
CA ILE A 601 -36.54 -3.27 -14.29
C ILE A 601 -35.06 -2.95 -14.57
N ILE A 602 -34.28 -3.96 -14.98
CA ILE A 602 -32.85 -3.80 -15.28
C ILE A 602 -32.63 -3.05 -16.60
N LEU A 603 -33.46 -3.30 -17.61
CA LEU A 603 -33.45 -2.58 -18.88
C LEU A 603 -33.85 -1.11 -18.71
N GLN A 604 -34.93 -0.83 -17.99
CA GLN A 604 -35.34 0.54 -17.65
C GLN A 604 -34.22 1.28 -16.90
N ARG A 605 -33.54 0.60 -15.98
CA ARG A 605 -32.37 1.18 -15.30
C ARG A 605 -31.23 1.50 -16.28
N ALA A 606 -30.99 0.65 -17.27
CA ALA A 606 -29.99 0.91 -18.30
C ALA A 606 -30.37 2.11 -19.18
N GLU A 607 -31.64 2.23 -19.58
CA GLU A 607 -32.19 3.36 -20.34
C GLU A 607 -32.05 4.67 -19.56
N MET A 608 -32.46 4.71 -18.29
CA MET A 608 -32.28 5.88 -17.42
C MET A 608 -30.82 6.34 -17.31
N ILE A 609 -29.86 5.42 -17.41
CA ILE A 609 -28.43 5.75 -17.37
C ILE A 609 -27.96 6.32 -18.71
N GLU A 610 -28.52 5.88 -19.84
CA GLU A 610 -28.19 6.41 -21.17
C GLU A 610 -28.81 7.79 -21.40
N ASP A 611 -30.07 7.98 -20.97
CA ASP A 611 -30.75 9.28 -21.03
C ASP A 611 -30.01 10.33 -20.20
N ALA A 612 -29.56 9.95 -18.99
CA ALA A 612 -28.75 10.82 -18.13
C ALA A 612 -27.36 11.14 -18.71
N GLN A 613 -26.85 10.35 -19.67
CA GLN A 613 -25.59 10.63 -20.37
C GLN A 613 -25.79 11.53 -21.60
N GLN A 614 -27.00 11.59 -22.17
CA GLN A 614 -27.31 12.45 -23.31
C GLN A 614 -27.64 13.90 -22.90
N GLU A 615 -27.99 14.14 -21.64
CA GLU A 615 -28.40 15.47 -21.14
C GLU A 615 -27.24 16.39 -20.67
N GLU A 616 -25.95 16.05 -20.89
CA GLU A 616 -24.89 17.07 -20.74
C GLU A 616 -24.94 18.08 -21.92
N PRO A 617 -24.99 19.40 -21.66
CA PRO A 617 -25.31 20.38 -22.70
C PRO A 617 -24.13 20.59 -23.65
N GLY A 618 -24.19 19.91 -24.79
CA GLY A 618 -23.50 20.30 -26.02
C GLY A 618 -24.09 21.61 -26.53
N LEU A 619 -23.24 22.61 -26.70
CA LEU A 619 -23.55 23.92 -27.26
C LEU A 619 -24.09 23.75 -28.70
N GLU A 620 -25.41 23.77 -28.89
CA GLU A 620 -26.02 23.77 -30.22
C GLU A 620 -25.75 25.09 -30.95
N SER A 621 -25.02 25.04 -32.06
CA SER A 621 -25.01 26.11 -33.05
C SER A 621 -26.33 26.08 -33.82
N ARG A 622 -27.17 27.08 -33.57
CA ARG A 622 -28.28 27.44 -34.45
C ARG A 622 -27.75 27.69 -35.86
N THR A 623 -28.27 26.95 -36.83
CA THR A 623 -28.26 27.34 -38.23
C THR A 623 -29.70 27.38 -38.70
N ASP A 624 -30.18 28.59 -39.01
CA ASP A 624 -31.45 28.82 -39.69
C ASP A 624 -31.44 28.16 -41.09
N PRO A 625 -32.63 27.85 -41.64
CA PRO A 625 -32.87 28.39 -42.98
C PRO A 625 -34.27 29.00 -43.14
N ALA A 626 -34.30 30.09 -43.89
CA ALA A 626 -35.49 30.77 -44.41
C ALA A 626 -35.91 30.19 -45.78
N ASP A 627 -37.16 30.53 -46.15
CA ASP A 627 -37.89 30.31 -47.41
C ASP A 627 -38.26 28.85 -47.75
N GLY A 628 -39.49 28.48 -48.09
CA GLY A 628 -40.70 29.22 -48.49
C GLY A 628 -41.26 28.56 -49.75
N GLN A 629 -42.43 27.89 -49.68
CA GLN A 629 -43.49 27.84 -50.71
C GLN A 629 -44.61 26.82 -50.39
N ASP A 630 -45.78 27.39 -50.12
CA ASP A 630 -47.10 27.22 -50.78
C ASP A 630 -47.93 25.92 -50.84
N GLN A 631 -49.22 26.16 -50.50
CA GLN A 631 -50.48 25.54 -50.97
C GLN A 631 -50.86 24.11 -50.51
N SER A 632 -52.11 23.73 -50.24
CA SER A 632 -53.41 24.36 -49.94
C SER A 632 -54.44 23.24 -49.70
N ASN A 633 -55.45 23.47 -48.85
CA ASN A 633 -56.78 22.80 -48.80
C ASN A 633 -56.83 21.32 -48.34
N LEU A 634 -57.83 20.78 -47.60
CA LEU A 634 -59.27 21.06 -47.50
C LEU A 634 -59.88 20.28 -46.28
N ASN A 635 -60.86 20.86 -45.56
CA ASN A 635 -62.03 20.25 -44.84
C ASN A 635 -61.85 19.11 -43.80
N LEU A 636 -62.74 18.82 -42.83
CA LEU A 636 -63.82 19.43 -42.04
C LEU A 636 -64.35 18.26 -41.15
N VAL A 637 -64.99 18.55 -40.00
CA VAL A 637 -65.94 17.70 -39.22
C VAL A 637 -65.45 17.08 -37.88
N SER A 638 -65.65 17.87 -36.83
CA SER A 638 -66.54 17.69 -35.65
C SER A 638 -66.39 16.55 -34.61
N SER A 639 -66.71 16.99 -33.38
CA SER A 639 -67.24 16.27 -32.21
C SER A 639 -66.16 15.77 -31.23
N GLY A 640 -66.08 16.15 -29.95
CA GLY A 640 -67.01 16.84 -29.05
C GLY A 640 -66.91 16.15 -27.67
N GLY A 641 -66.83 16.91 -26.57
CA GLY A 641 -67.26 16.41 -25.25
C GLY A 641 -66.23 16.41 -24.11
N ASP A 642 -66.57 17.18 -23.08
CA ASP A 642 -65.91 17.48 -21.82
C ASP A 642 -65.72 16.34 -20.79
N GLN A 643 -64.71 16.57 -19.93
CA GLN A 643 -64.62 16.34 -18.47
C GLN A 643 -65.23 15.08 -17.82
N LYS A 644 -64.39 14.34 -17.06
CA LYS A 644 -64.48 14.32 -15.57
C LYS A 644 -63.41 13.47 -14.86
N LYS A 645 -62.85 14.09 -13.80
CA LYS A 645 -62.15 13.49 -12.65
C LYS A 645 -62.85 12.23 -12.11
N LYS A 646 -62.05 11.23 -11.72
CA LYS A 646 -62.31 10.40 -10.52
C LYS A 646 -61.01 9.87 -9.90
N THR A 647 -60.72 10.38 -8.72
CA THR A 647 -59.81 9.81 -7.72
C THR A 647 -60.44 8.59 -7.06
N SER A 648 -59.68 7.54 -6.78
CA SER A 648 -59.97 6.65 -5.65
C SER A 648 -58.73 5.93 -5.12
N LYS A 649 -58.56 6.03 -3.80
CA LYS A 649 -57.59 5.38 -2.91
C LYS A 649 -57.74 3.86 -2.92
N LYS A 650 -56.64 3.12 -2.67
CA LYS A 650 -56.72 1.89 -1.85
C LYS A 650 -55.42 1.62 -1.08
N ASN A 651 -55.62 1.37 0.22
CA ASN A 651 -54.62 1.05 1.24
C ASN A 651 -54.18 -0.43 1.19
N LYS A 652 -52.89 -0.63 1.44
CA LYS A 652 -52.25 -1.63 2.34
C LYS A 652 -53.00 -2.95 2.64
N LYS A 653 -52.37 -4.08 2.29
CA LYS A 653 -52.30 -5.28 3.15
C LYS A 653 -50.97 -6.04 2.94
N LYS A 654 -50.34 -6.34 4.08
CA LYS A 654 -49.10 -7.10 4.31
C LYS A 654 -49.12 -8.51 3.69
N LYS A 655 -47.97 -8.98 3.20
CA LYS A 655 -47.57 -10.38 3.28
C LYS A 655 -46.07 -10.45 3.62
N GLU A 656 -45.78 -10.96 4.81
CA GLU A 656 -44.46 -11.38 5.28
C GLU A 656 -44.06 -12.68 4.60
N GLN A 657 -42.87 -12.72 4.01
CA GLN A 657 -41.92 -13.85 3.98
C GLN A 657 -40.75 -13.45 3.09
N GLY A 658 -39.54 -13.34 3.66
CA GLY A 658 -38.35 -12.98 2.89
C GLY A 658 -37.15 -12.45 3.68
N THR A 659 -37.21 -12.40 5.00
CA THR A 659 -36.06 -12.03 5.84
C THR A 659 -35.52 -13.28 6.53
N ASN A 660 -34.63 -14.02 5.87
CA ASN A 660 -33.77 -15.01 6.54
C ASN A 660 -32.47 -15.37 5.77
N VAL A 661 -32.00 -14.55 4.82
CA VAL A 661 -30.77 -14.86 4.04
C VAL A 661 -29.64 -13.84 4.22
N ILE A 662 -29.82 -12.81 5.06
CA ILE A 662 -28.82 -11.73 5.21
C ILE A 662 -28.03 -11.82 6.55
N SER A 663 -28.38 -12.73 7.45
CA SER A 663 -27.71 -12.87 8.76
C SER A 663 -26.50 -13.82 8.77
N GLU A 664 -26.14 -14.49 7.67
CA GLU A 664 -25.07 -15.51 7.67
C GLU A 664 -23.69 -15.04 7.16
N LEU A 665 -23.52 -13.78 6.75
CA LEU A 665 -22.22 -13.27 6.23
C LEU A 665 -21.41 -12.41 7.22
N GLN A 666 -21.76 -12.42 8.51
CA GLN A 666 -20.96 -11.80 9.57
C GLN A 666 -20.58 -12.81 10.66
N GLY A 667 -19.96 -13.91 10.26
CA GLY A 667 -19.34 -14.87 11.17
C GLY A 667 -17.84 -15.00 10.92
N GLY A 668 -17.04 -14.59 11.90
CA GLY A 668 -15.68 -15.13 12.11
C GLY A 668 -14.50 -14.24 11.70
N ASN A 669 -13.88 -13.57 12.68
CA ASN A 669 -12.43 -13.34 12.62
C ASN A 669 -11.71 -13.34 13.98
N SER A 670 -12.35 -13.80 15.06
CA SER A 670 -11.71 -13.90 16.39
C SER A 670 -10.64 -15.01 16.45
N GLY A 671 -10.64 -15.97 15.52
CA GLY A 671 -9.65 -17.06 15.48
C GLY A 671 -8.30 -16.68 14.85
N GLN A 672 -8.26 -15.70 13.93
CA GLN A 672 -7.03 -15.31 13.23
C GLN A 672 -6.07 -14.54 14.13
N ASP A 673 -6.59 -13.70 15.04
CA ASP A 673 -5.77 -12.93 15.96
C ASP A 673 -5.09 -13.83 17.00
N VAL A 674 -5.77 -14.86 17.50
CA VAL A 674 -5.18 -15.83 18.45
C VAL A 674 -4.12 -16.70 17.78
N ALA A 675 -4.34 -17.12 16.53
CA ALA A 675 -3.35 -17.89 15.77
C ALA A 675 -2.11 -17.04 15.43
N LEU A 676 -2.30 -15.76 15.06
CA LEU A 676 -1.22 -14.81 14.83
C LEU A 676 -0.43 -14.54 16.13
N HIS A 677 -1.12 -14.36 17.27
CA HIS A 677 -0.48 -14.19 18.57
C HIS A 677 0.35 -15.41 18.98
N ARG A 678 -0.19 -16.63 18.82
CA ARG A 678 0.58 -17.87 19.08
C ARG A 678 1.78 -17.99 18.16
N LEU A 679 1.63 -17.67 16.88
CA LEU A 679 2.71 -17.77 15.91
C LEU A 679 3.80 -16.71 16.14
N ILE A 680 3.44 -15.48 16.57
CA ILE A 680 4.41 -14.46 17.00
C ILE A 680 5.16 -14.91 18.25
N ILE A 681 4.46 -15.47 19.25
CA ILE A 681 5.10 -15.98 20.48
C ILE A 681 6.05 -17.15 20.15
N ILE A 682 5.64 -18.07 19.28
CA ILE A 682 6.49 -19.18 18.84
C ILE A 682 7.70 -18.66 18.07
N LEU A 683 7.57 -17.66 17.19
CA LEU A 683 8.71 -17.10 16.46
C LEU A 683 9.66 -16.30 17.36
N ILE A 684 9.14 -15.59 18.36
CA ILE A 684 9.96 -14.91 19.38
C ILE A 684 10.70 -15.96 20.22
N LEU A 685 10.01 -17.03 20.65
CA LEU A 685 10.62 -18.13 21.37
C LEU A 685 11.67 -18.84 20.51
N ILE A 686 11.41 -19.10 19.23
CA ILE A 686 12.37 -19.71 18.31
C ILE A 686 13.58 -18.80 18.11
N SER A 687 13.37 -17.50 17.89
CA SER A 687 14.44 -16.50 17.81
C SER A 687 15.29 -16.49 19.09
N HIS A 688 14.67 -16.56 20.26
CA HIS A 688 15.37 -16.57 21.53
C HIS A 688 16.05 -17.91 21.81
N THR A 689 15.45 -19.05 21.45
CA THR A 689 16.08 -20.37 21.59
C THR A 689 17.24 -20.53 20.62
N ILE A 690 17.16 -20.00 19.40
CA ILE A 690 18.30 -19.98 18.47
C ILE A 690 19.43 -19.10 19.03
N ALA A 691 19.08 -17.96 19.65
CA ALA A 691 20.06 -17.10 20.32
C ALA A 691 20.65 -17.69 21.61
N ILE A 692 19.96 -18.64 22.26
CA ILE A 692 20.43 -19.37 23.45
C ILE A 692 21.23 -20.62 23.06
N MET A 693 20.93 -21.22 21.89
CA MET A 693 21.65 -22.39 21.37
C MET A 693 22.91 -22.01 20.56
N SER A 694 23.01 -20.77 20.08
CA SER A 694 24.24 -20.16 19.54
C SER A 694 25.13 -19.63 20.65
#